data_AF-A0A5S4FD13-F1
#
_entry.id   AF-A0A5S4FD13-F1
#
_cell.length_a   1.000
_cell.length_b   1.000
_cell.length_c   1.000
_cell.angle_alpha   90.00
_cell.angle_beta   90.00
_cell.angle_gamma   90.00
#
_symmetry.space_group_name_H-M   'P 1'
#
loop_
_entity.id
_entity.type
_entity.pdbx_description
1 polymer ?
#
loop_
_entity_poly.entity_id
_entity_poly.type
_entity_poly.pdbx_seq_one_letter_code
_entity_poly.pdbx_strand_id
1 'polypeptide(L)'
;MRKRVDDLLGRLTLDERIAMLHQYVPAVPRLGIASFRTGTEALHGVAWLGVATVFPQAVGLGATWDEDLVRLVAEAISVELRAFHRHRPPVIGSGANSLQAWAPVVNLLRDPRWGRNEEGYSEDPVHTARLGAAFCKGLGGDHPAFLRAAPVLKHFLAYNNEDDRCVTSSGVRPRVLQEYDLAAFRPIVTAGLAAGAMAAYNLVNGHPCHVSPLIERELRHWAGDRELFVVSDAEAPSNLVELEHYFDDHAESHAAALKAGIDSFTDHGEDSATPVGRLREALERGLIGEEDIDRAVRRQLSLRFRLGEFDADLDPYAGIGPEVIDCADHRALALRAATESVVLLKNDGLLPLAGAPRVAVIGPLADTLFEDWYSGTMPYQVTVAAGLNEALGEVVRVDGADRIALRSRSGGELVVDVTDWGAGMLTLRDPATCRYYSLQEDGSLGADREMIKTWFVNETFHLEPVPGGVLLRNVRTGRYAAADGRFTAETAADAERWERELLHDGTAEARAAAEGADVAVVVLGNHPLINGRETEDRRDLVLPAGQEALLRAVAEVRPETALVVMSSYPYALDWADEHLPAVVWTSHGGQETGRAVASVLLGAAEPGGRLPQTWYRGADELPHPLDYDIIKAGWTYQYHRAAPLYPFGHGLSYTEFAYSDLRPAPESVSVTLTNTGTRPGTEVVQLYIRALNARYEAPLLRLADFSKVTLAPGESRELSFRLPAEHFAHWDVAGSAFTVDPGDYELLVGRSAGDIALTAPVAVGGPVPGPRIVVDRTTSAVDFDDYTGITLVDASRTTGDAVAPCDQSATLIFRSADLSGAVRVEAEVAGVGSGRLEFLAGDRLLAELPVPVTGSGYAWTTVEGDLSAEGVHDLRVTLHGDIRLAAFRFGS
;
A
#
# COMPACT_ATOMS: atom_id res chain seq x y z
N MET A 1 -1.85 7.79 35.03
CA MET A 1 -2.56 8.23 33.81
C MET A 1 -4.06 8.03 33.90
N ARG A 2 -4.59 6.79 33.86
CA ARG A 2 -6.04 6.48 33.83
C ARG A 2 -6.91 7.33 34.77
N LYS A 3 -6.56 7.44 36.06
CA LYS A 3 -7.29 8.29 37.03
C LYS A 3 -7.39 9.78 36.64
N ARG A 4 -6.37 10.33 35.98
CA ARG A 4 -6.36 11.73 35.50
C ARG A 4 -7.27 11.90 34.28
N VAL A 5 -7.24 10.92 33.37
CA VAL A 5 -8.14 10.87 32.21
C VAL A 5 -9.60 10.82 32.69
N ASP A 6 -9.90 9.94 33.65
CA ASP A 6 -11.25 9.77 34.19
C ASP A 6 -11.77 11.02 34.91
N ASP A 7 -10.91 11.68 35.70
CA ASP A 7 -11.25 12.95 36.34
C ASP A 7 -11.52 14.05 35.31
N LEU A 8 -10.70 14.15 34.24
CA LEU A 8 -10.91 15.15 33.19
C LEU A 8 -12.19 14.87 32.40
N LEU A 9 -12.42 13.61 32.03
CA LEU A 9 -13.62 13.15 31.35
C LEU A 9 -14.88 13.50 32.15
N GLY A 10 -14.89 13.23 33.47
CA GLY A 10 -16.02 13.53 34.35
C GLY A 10 -16.28 15.03 34.57
N ARG A 11 -15.36 15.90 34.16
CA ARG A 11 -15.52 17.36 34.21
C ARG A 11 -16.08 17.95 32.92
N LEU A 12 -16.02 17.25 31.80
CA LEU A 12 -16.54 17.70 30.50
C LEU A 12 -18.08 17.68 30.50
N THR A 13 -18.70 18.63 29.81
CA THR A 13 -20.15 18.55 29.55
C THR A 13 -20.41 17.52 28.45
N LEU A 14 -21.65 17.03 28.34
CA LEU A 14 -22.02 16.13 27.25
C LEU A 14 -21.71 16.74 25.87
N ASP A 15 -22.05 18.03 25.66
CA ASP A 15 -21.77 18.73 24.42
C ASP A 15 -20.28 18.79 24.07
N GLU A 16 -19.43 19.03 25.06
CA GLU A 16 -17.98 19.03 24.86
C GLU A 16 -17.45 17.62 24.54
N ARG A 17 -18.01 16.58 25.16
CA ARG A 17 -17.64 15.18 24.86
C ARG A 17 -18.06 14.77 23.45
N ILE A 18 -19.24 15.15 22.98
CA ILE A 18 -19.66 14.88 21.59
C ILE A 18 -18.79 15.66 20.61
N ALA A 19 -18.47 16.92 20.90
CA ALA A 19 -17.60 17.73 20.05
C ALA A 19 -16.18 17.16 19.90
N MET A 20 -15.71 16.38 20.89
CA MET A 20 -14.42 15.68 20.82
C MET A 20 -14.38 14.51 19.83
N LEU A 21 -15.52 14.07 19.28
CA LEU A 21 -15.58 12.99 18.29
C LEU A 21 -15.27 13.46 16.87
N HIS A 22 -15.20 14.77 16.62
CA HIS A 22 -14.87 15.33 15.31
C HIS A 22 -13.34 15.51 15.15
N GLN A 23 -12.83 15.48 13.92
CA GLN A 23 -11.40 15.71 13.61
C GLN A 23 -10.88 17.06 14.14
N TYR A 24 -11.67 18.12 14.00
CA TYR A 24 -11.38 19.45 14.53
C TYR A 24 -12.11 19.63 15.86
N VAL A 25 -11.42 19.28 16.94
CA VAL A 25 -11.94 19.36 18.31
C VAL A 25 -11.79 20.80 18.82
N PRO A 26 -12.89 21.46 19.23
CA PRO A 26 -12.81 22.81 19.76
C PRO A 26 -12.10 22.83 21.13
N ALA A 27 -11.52 23.99 21.47
CA ALA A 27 -10.98 24.22 22.81
C ALA A 27 -12.09 24.17 23.88
N VAL A 28 -11.72 23.84 25.13
CA VAL A 28 -12.61 23.94 26.31
C VAL A 28 -12.02 24.96 27.30
N PRO A 29 -12.27 26.27 27.12
CA PRO A 29 -11.61 27.32 27.89
C PRO A 29 -11.83 27.23 29.40
N ARG A 30 -13.01 26.79 29.85
CA ARG A 30 -13.33 26.66 31.28
C ARG A 30 -12.46 25.63 32.01
N LEU A 31 -11.90 24.66 31.27
CA LEU A 31 -11.01 23.63 31.78
C LEU A 31 -9.55 23.85 31.34
N GLY A 32 -9.27 24.89 30.55
CA GLY A 32 -7.94 25.16 30.01
C GLY A 32 -7.46 24.12 28.99
N ILE A 33 -8.37 23.40 28.32
CA ILE A 33 -8.03 22.40 27.29
C ILE A 33 -7.94 23.12 25.94
N ALA A 34 -6.85 22.90 25.21
CA ALA A 34 -6.65 23.51 23.89
C ALA A 34 -7.52 22.84 22.81
N SER A 35 -7.65 23.49 21.66
CA SER A 35 -8.18 22.83 20.47
C SER A 35 -7.24 21.70 20.05
N PHE A 36 -7.80 20.63 19.51
CA PHE A 36 -7.02 19.48 19.02
C PHE A 36 -7.45 19.16 17.60
N ARG A 37 -6.48 18.80 16.75
CA ARG A 37 -6.74 18.28 15.41
C ARG A 37 -6.27 16.85 15.32
N THR A 38 -7.13 15.95 14.87
CA THR A 38 -6.77 14.58 14.47
C THR A 38 -6.05 14.63 13.12
N GLY A 39 -4.85 14.06 13.04
CA GLY A 39 -4.14 13.83 11.78
C GLY A 39 -3.19 14.91 11.28
N THR A 40 -2.05 14.46 10.80
CA THR A 40 -1.09 15.13 9.92
C THR A 40 -0.31 14.05 9.19
N GLU A 41 0.00 14.27 7.91
CA GLU A 41 0.72 13.30 7.11
C GLU A 41 2.23 13.36 7.34
N ALA A 42 2.82 12.16 7.38
CA ALA A 42 4.20 11.97 7.81
C ALA A 42 4.83 10.74 7.13
N LEU A 43 4.39 10.38 5.92
CA LEU A 43 4.71 9.11 5.28
C LEU A 43 6.21 8.94 5.00
N HIS A 44 6.83 9.97 4.42
CA HIS A 44 8.27 9.99 4.09
C HIS A 44 8.89 11.39 4.27
N GLY A 45 8.37 12.13 5.24
CA GLY A 45 8.62 13.55 5.47
C GLY A 45 7.39 14.18 6.09
N VAL A 46 7.52 15.33 6.75
CA VAL A 46 6.34 16.08 7.20
C VAL A 46 5.63 16.65 5.98
N ALA A 47 4.39 16.24 5.73
CA ALA A 47 3.64 16.64 4.54
C ALA A 47 2.61 17.73 4.83
N TRP A 48 2.19 18.45 3.78
CA TRP A 48 1.21 19.54 3.80
C TRP A 48 1.57 20.81 4.59
N LEU A 49 2.66 20.80 5.37
CA LEU A 49 3.05 21.91 6.23
C LEU A 49 4.10 22.86 5.62
N GLY A 50 4.49 22.63 4.36
CA GLY A 50 5.46 23.42 3.62
C GLY A 50 6.81 22.74 3.49
N VAL A 51 7.90 23.53 3.52
CA VAL A 51 9.27 23.04 3.33
C VAL A 51 9.70 22.14 4.49
N ALA A 52 10.04 20.88 4.18
CA ALA A 52 10.48 19.86 5.13
C ALA A 52 11.47 18.91 4.45
N THR A 53 12.22 18.12 5.23
CA THR A 53 13.07 17.08 4.63
C THR A 53 12.19 16.04 3.95
N VAL A 54 12.49 15.71 2.68
CA VAL A 54 11.79 14.67 1.91
C VAL A 54 12.73 13.47 1.70
N PHE A 55 12.34 12.33 2.28
CA PHE A 55 13.03 11.05 2.19
C PHE A 55 12.51 10.24 0.99
N PRO A 56 13.10 9.07 0.67
CA PRO A 56 12.50 8.17 -0.30
C PRO A 56 11.07 7.79 0.08
N GLN A 57 10.21 7.60 -0.93
CA GLN A 57 8.89 7.01 -0.75
C GLN A 57 8.96 5.70 0.06
N ALA A 58 7.85 5.30 0.68
CA ALA A 58 7.82 4.13 1.56
C ALA A 58 8.25 2.84 0.85
N VAL A 59 7.92 2.67 -0.43
CA VAL A 59 8.43 1.54 -1.24
C VAL A 59 9.95 1.56 -1.41
N GLY A 60 10.55 2.76 -1.48
CA GLY A 60 12.00 2.95 -1.46
C GLY A 60 12.63 2.63 -0.10
N LEU A 61 11.98 3.06 0.99
CA LEU A 61 12.37 2.66 2.35
C LEU A 61 12.24 1.13 2.53
N GLY A 62 11.21 0.52 1.94
CA GLY A 62 11.05 -0.92 1.79
C GLY A 62 12.25 -1.57 1.11
N ALA A 63 12.72 -0.98 0.01
CA ALA A 63 13.86 -1.50 -0.73
C ALA A 63 15.19 -1.46 0.06
N THR A 64 15.26 -0.72 1.18
CA THR A 64 16.47 -0.70 2.01
C THR A 64 16.68 -1.97 2.82
N TRP A 65 15.61 -2.69 3.19
CA TRP A 65 15.65 -3.84 4.11
C TRP A 65 16.42 -3.54 5.42
N ASP A 66 16.36 -2.29 5.88
CA ASP A 66 17.13 -1.77 7.03
C ASP A 66 16.20 -1.09 8.03
N GLU A 67 15.83 -1.84 9.07
CA GLU A 67 14.91 -1.34 10.10
C GLU A 67 15.50 -0.19 10.90
N ASP A 68 16.82 -0.19 11.13
CA ASP A 68 17.46 0.88 11.87
C ASP A 68 17.46 2.19 11.07
N LEU A 69 17.68 2.10 9.75
CA LEU A 69 17.56 3.24 8.85
C LEU A 69 16.13 3.78 8.81
N VAL A 70 15.12 2.91 8.67
CA VAL A 70 13.70 3.32 8.68
C VAL A 70 13.31 3.96 10.01
N ARG A 71 13.80 3.42 11.14
CA ARG A 71 13.60 4.03 12.46
C ARG A 71 14.22 5.43 12.54
N LEU A 72 15.44 5.61 12.02
CA LEU A 72 16.11 6.91 12.01
C LEU A 72 15.38 7.94 11.14
N VAL A 73 14.86 7.51 9.98
CA VAL A 73 14.03 8.36 9.10
C VAL A 73 12.78 8.82 9.84
N ALA A 74 12.03 7.91 10.45
CA ALA A 74 10.85 8.24 11.24
C ALA A 74 11.16 9.11 12.47
N GLU A 75 12.33 8.94 13.07
CA GLU A 75 12.83 9.81 14.14
C GLU A 75 13.06 11.24 13.65
N ALA A 76 13.70 11.43 12.50
CA ALA A 76 13.86 12.76 11.89
C ALA A 76 12.50 13.41 11.59
N ILE A 77 11.56 12.64 11.00
CA ILE A 77 10.21 13.10 10.67
C ILE A 77 9.47 13.58 11.93
N SER A 78 9.48 12.80 13.01
CA SER A 78 8.79 13.16 14.26
C SER A 78 9.44 14.33 15.00
N VAL A 79 10.76 14.51 14.87
CA VAL A 79 11.47 15.70 15.36
C VAL A 79 11.04 16.95 14.59
N GLU A 80 11.00 16.90 13.25
CA GLU A 80 10.48 18.01 12.45
C GLU A 80 9.00 18.28 12.76
N LEU A 81 8.17 17.25 12.90
CA LEU A 81 6.75 17.41 13.20
C LEU A 81 6.54 18.13 14.54
N ARG A 82 7.36 17.86 15.55
CA ARG A 82 7.35 18.61 16.83
C ARG A 82 7.71 20.08 16.63
N ALA A 83 8.68 20.38 15.76
CA ALA A 83 9.02 21.76 15.43
C ALA A 83 7.86 22.47 14.70
N PHE A 84 7.20 21.81 13.74
CA PHE A 84 6.01 22.33 13.07
C PHE A 84 4.85 22.56 14.03
N HIS A 85 4.58 21.61 14.94
CA HIS A 85 3.53 21.74 15.95
C HIS A 85 3.68 22.98 16.82
N ARG A 86 4.92 23.29 17.25
CA ARG A 86 5.18 24.37 18.22
C ARG A 86 5.44 25.72 17.59
N HIS A 87 6.10 25.76 16.44
CA HIS A 87 6.69 26.99 15.89
C HIS A 87 6.07 27.46 14.57
N ARG A 88 5.17 26.67 13.98
CA ARG A 88 4.49 27.04 12.74
C ARG A 88 2.98 27.11 12.95
N PRO A 89 2.30 28.15 12.43
CA PRO A 89 0.85 28.10 12.34
C PRO A 89 0.44 26.95 11.40
N PRO A 90 -0.76 26.39 11.57
CA PRO A 90 -1.27 25.41 10.62
C PRO A 90 -1.45 26.06 9.25
N VAL A 91 -1.07 25.35 8.19
CA VAL A 91 -1.30 25.75 6.80
C VAL A 91 -2.75 25.47 6.39
N ILE A 92 -3.34 24.41 6.96
CA ILE A 92 -4.71 23.94 6.73
C ILE A 92 -5.40 23.84 8.08
N GLY A 93 -6.63 24.33 8.20
CA GLY A 93 -7.40 24.21 9.42
C GLY A 93 -7.04 25.20 10.52
N SER A 94 -7.72 25.06 11.66
CA SER A 94 -7.49 25.82 12.87
C SER A 94 -6.76 25.00 13.95
N GLY A 95 -6.13 25.68 14.92
CA GLY A 95 -5.42 25.04 16.04
C GLY A 95 -3.91 24.88 15.81
N ALA A 96 -3.33 23.82 16.38
CA ALA A 96 -1.92 23.46 16.16
C ALA A 96 -1.82 22.32 15.14
N ASN A 97 -0.68 22.22 14.45
CA ASN A 97 -0.42 21.06 13.58
C ASN A 97 -0.50 19.76 14.39
N SER A 98 -1.18 18.72 13.92
CA SER A 98 -1.38 17.53 14.74
C SER A 98 -0.06 16.79 14.98
N LEU A 99 0.10 16.24 16.18
CA LEU A 99 1.15 15.28 16.48
C LEU A 99 0.67 13.83 16.27
N GLN A 100 -0.57 13.62 15.84
CA GLN A 100 -1.04 12.34 15.37
C GLN A 100 -0.65 12.18 13.90
N ALA A 101 0.35 11.34 13.66
CA ALA A 101 0.91 11.08 12.34
C ALA A 101 0.12 9.96 11.67
N TRP A 102 -0.49 10.23 10.51
CA TRP A 102 -1.18 9.25 9.67
C TRP A 102 -0.21 8.40 8.84
N ALA A 103 0.73 7.78 9.54
CA ALA A 103 1.75 6.90 9.00
C ALA A 103 2.19 5.90 10.09
N PRO A 104 2.69 4.71 9.71
CA PRO A 104 2.92 4.23 8.34
C PRO A 104 1.68 3.64 7.65
N VAL A 105 1.75 3.53 6.31
CA VAL A 105 0.87 2.64 5.53
C VAL A 105 1.47 1.23 5.57
N VAL A 106 0.69 0.28 6.08
CA VAL A 106 1.13 -1.14 6.23
C VAL A 106 0.28 -2.09 5.40
N ASN A 107 -0.54 -1.57 4.49
CA ASN A 107 -1.15 -2.39 3.45
C ASN A 107 -0.06 -3.02 2.57
N LEU A 108 -0.29 -4.26 2.17
CA LEU A 108 0.69 -5.03 1.42
C LEU A 108 0.58 -4.72 -0.07
N LEU A 109 1.71 -4.66 -0.76
CA LEU A 109 1.79 -4.39 -2.20
C LEU A 109 1.36 -5.62 -3.02
N ARG A 110 0.12 -6.08 -2.82
CA ARG A 110 -0.43 -7.31 -3.42
C ARG A 110 -0.56 -7.20 -4.94
N ASP A 111 -1.15 -6.11 -5.42
CA ASP A 111 -1.34 -5.85 -6.85
C ASP A 111 -0.39 -4.71 -7.27
N PRO A 112 0.56 -4.95 -8.18
CA PRO A 112 1.54 -3.95 -8.61
C PRO A 112 0.94 -2.74 -9.35
N ARG A 113 -0.37 -2.80 -9.69
CA ARG A 113 -1.11 -1.71 -10.33
C ARG A 113 -1.76 -0.75 -9.34
N TRP A 114 -1.82 -1.09 -8.06
CA TRP A 114 -2.50 -0.28 -7.05
C TRP A 114 -1.96 1.15 -7.05
N GLY A 115 -2.81 2.17 -7.23
CA GLY A 115 -2.41 3.56 -7.39
C GLY A 115 -1.68 4.17 -6.19
N ARG A 116 -1.69 3.53 -5.01
CA ARG A 116 -0.92 3.99 -3.84
C ARG A 116 0.28 3.08 -3.53
N ASN A 117 0.79 2.39 -4.55
CA ASN A 117 1.92 1.47 -4.38
C ASN A 117 3.15 2.14 -3.76
N GLU A 118 3.37 3.45 -4.01
CA GLU A 118 4.46 4.21 -3.39
C GLU A 118 4.41 4.25 -1.86
N GLU A 119 3.22 4.08 -1.28
CA GLU A 119 3.00 4.26 0.15
C GLU A 119 3.22 2.99 0.96
N GLY A 120 3.13 1.81 0.34
CA GLY A 120 3.40 0.55 1.00
C GLY A 120 4.89 0.21 1.03
N TYR A 121 5.29 -0.62 2.00
CA TYR A 121 6.68 -1.06 2.12
C TYR A 121 7.00 -2.26 1.23
N SER A 122 6.09 -3.24 1.13
CA SER A 122 6.37 -4.54 0.52
C SER A 122 5.12 -5.37 0.27
N GLU A 123 5.21 -6.36 -0.61
CA GLU A 123 4.19 -7.41 -0.76
C GLU A 123 4.24 -8.47 0.36
N ASP A 124 5.27 -8.48 1.20
CA ASP A 124 5.43 -9.50 2.25
C ASP A 124 5.01 -9.00 3.66
N PRO A 125 4.19 -9.78 4.42
CA PRO A 125 3.76 -9.41 5.77
C PRO A 125 4.89 -9.24 6.79
N VAL A 126 5.91 -10.11 6.78
CA VAL A 126 7.01 -10.04 7.76
C VAL A 126 7.86 -8.81 7.50
N HIS A 127 8.21 -8.58 6.24
CA HIS A 127 8.98 -7.41 5.82
C HIS A 127 8.24 -6.11 6.15
N THR A 128 6.97 -5.98 5.76
CA THR A 128 6.14 -4.80 6.06
C THR A 128 5.97 -4.58 7.56
N ALA A 129 5.70 -5.63 8.35
CA ALA A 129 5.53 -5.50 9.79
C ALA A 129 6.82 -5.06 10.50
N ARG A 130 8.00 -5.56 10.10
CA ARG A 130 9.29 -5.16 10.70
C ARG A 130 9.63 -3.70 10.40
N LEU A 131 9.49 -3.26 9.15
CA LEU A 131 9.74 -1.87 8.78
C LEU A 131 8.69 -0.92 9.38
N GLY A 132 7.41 -1.30 9.36
CA GLY A 132 6.33 -0.54 9.99
C GLY A 132 6.52 -0.40 11.51
N ALA A 133 6.97 -1.47 12.19
CA ALA A 133 7.32 -1.40 13.61
C ALA A 133 8.49 -0.44 13.88
N ALA A 134 9.54 -0.50 13.05
CA ALA A 134 10.68 0.40 13.15
C ALA A 134 10.27 1.87 12.93
N PHE A 135 9.42 2.13 11.94
CA PHE A 135 8.87 3.45 11.66
C PHE A 135 8.04 3.98 12.84
N CYS A 136 7.10 3.18 13.34
CA CYS A 136 6.29 3.54 14.52
C CYS A 136 7.17 3.83 15.75
N LYS A 137 8.24 3.06 15.97
CA LYS A 137 9.19 3.32 17.06
C LYS A 137 9.92 4.66 16.87
N GLY A 138 10.40 4.95 15.67
CA GLY A 138 11.06 6.22 15.36
C GLY A 138 10.14 7.43 15.56
N LEU A 139 8.88 7.31 15.12
CA LEU A 139 7.86 8.35 15.34
C LEU A 139 7.51 8.51 16.83
N GLY A 140 7.29 7.41 17.54
CA GLY A 140 6.86 7.39 18.93
C GLY A 140 7.92 7.92 19.90
N GLY A 141 9.20 7.69 19.61
CA GLY A 141 10.31 7.94 20.52
C GLY A 141 10.36 6.96 21.69
N ASP A 142 11.45 6.99 22.46
CA ASP A 142 11.71 6.00 23.52
C ASP A 142 11.20 6.40 24.91
N HIS A 143 10.55 7.57 25.06
CA HIS A 143 10.12 8.02 26.39
C HIS A 143 8.95 7.15 26.90
N PRO A 144 9.03 6.57 28.12
CA PRO A 144 8.07 5.56 28.58
C PRO A 144 6.64 6.10 28.83
N ALA A 145 6.49 7.42 28.95
CA ALA A 145 5.21 8.06 29.24
C ALA A 145 4.75 9.09 28.20
N PHE A 146 5.66 9.56 27.34
CA PHE A 146 5.40 10.64 26.38
C PHE A 146 5.75 10.16 24.98
N LEU A 147 4.91 10.48 24.01
CA LEU A 147 5.12 10.23 22.59
C LEU A 147 5.73 11.46 21.94
N ARG A 148 6.74 11.30 21.11
CA ARG A 148 7.24 12.39 20.26
C ARG A 148 6.22 12.73 19.18
N ALA A 149 5.74 11.74 18.45
CA ALA A 149 4.53 11.79 17.64
C ALA A 149 3.74 10.50 17.85
N ALA A 150 2.46 10.49 17.50
CA ALA A 150 1.58 9.36 17.67
C ALA A 150 1.37 8.63 16.32
N PRO A 151 1.97 7.44 16.12
CA PRO A 151 1.84 6.68 14.89
C PRO A 151 0.43 6.12 14.73
N VAL A 152 -0.15 6.25 13.53
CA VAL A 152 -1.46 5.70 13.18
C VAL A 152 -1.28 4.79 11.97
N LEU A 153 -1.51 3.50 12.18
CA LEU A 153 -1.45 2.50 11.10
C LEU A 153 -2.58 2.74 10.12
N LYS A 154 -2.30 2.70 8.82
CA LYS A 154 -3.35 2.79 7.81
C LYS A 154 -3.11 1.84 6.64
N HIS A 155 -4.14 1.45 5.90
CA HIS A 155 -5.57 1.65 6.14
C HIS A 155 -6.15 0.29 6.53
N PHE A 156 -6.88 0.24 7.65
CA PHE A 156 -7.44 -0.98 8.22
C PHE A 156 -8.83 -1.25 7.59
N LEU A 157 -8.97 -2.20 6.67
CA LEU A 157 -7.97 -3.14 6.17
C LEU A 157 -8.20 -3.57 4.72
N ALA A 158 -7.28 -4.38 4.17
CA ALA A 158 -7.37 -4.99 2.83
C ALA A 158 -7.67 -3.98 1.72
N TYR A 159 -6.97 -2.85 1.78
CA TYR A 159 -7.14 -1.69 0.92
C TYR A 159 -5.96 -1.59 -0.04
N ASN A 160 -6.14 -2.12 -1.25
CA ASN A 160 -5.18 -2.08 -2.35
C ASN A 160 -5.87 -1.89 -3.71
N ASN A 161 -6.91 -1.05 -3.76
CA ASN A 161 -7.54 -0.57 -4.98
C ASN A 161 -8.01 0.88 -4.78
N GLU A 162 -7.84 1.71 -5.79
CA GLU A 162 -8.24 3.12 -5.79
C GLU A 162 -9.51 3.37 -6.61
N ASP A 163 -9.65 2.67 -7.73
CA ASP A 163 -10.82 2.81 -8.60
C ASP A 163 -12.08 2.34 -7.86
N ASP A 164 -13.06 3.23 -7.73
CA ASP A 164 -14.31 2.98 -6.99
C ASP A 164 -14.12 2.51 -5.54
N ARG A 165 -12.97 2.85 -4.91
CA ARG A 165 -12.53 2.35 -3.60
C ARG A 165 -13.54 2.44 -2.45
N CYS A 166 -14.49 3.37 -2.51
CA CYS A 166 -15.50 3.56 -1.47
C CYS A 166 -16.69 2.61 -1.62
N VAL A 167 -16.86 1.95 -2.77
CA VAL A 167 -18.01 1.06 -3.05
C VAL A 167 -17.59 -0.35 -3.44
N THR A 168 -16.29 -0.59 -3.66
CA THR A 168 -15.75 -1.93 -3.90
C THR A 168 -15.62 -2.72 -2.59
N SER A 169 -15.80 -4.04 -2.70
CA SER A 169 -15.63 -4.98 -1.59
C SER A 169 -14.46 -5.93 -1.85
N SER A 170 -13.46 -5.89 -0.97
CA SER A 170 -12.35 -6.84 -0.94
C SER A 170 -12.86 -8.19 -0.42
N GLY A 171 -12.90 -9.20 -1.28
CA GLY A 171 -13.27 -10.56 -0.92
C GLY A 171 -12.10 -11.32 -0.30
N VAL A 172 -12.03 -11.38 1.03
CA VAL A 172 -10.90 -11.95 1.77
C VAL A 172 -11.35 -13.18 2.56
N ARG A 173 -10.96 -14.37 2.12
CA ARG A 173 -11.21 -15.61 2.88
C ARG A 173 -10.51 -15.58 4.24
N PRO A 174 -11.04 -16.26 5.28
CA PRO A 174 -10.48 -16.20 6.63
C PRO A 174 -8.98 -16.49 6.72
N ARG A 175 -8.50 -17.46 5.91
CA ARG A 175 -7.08 -17.81 5.86
C ARG A 175 -6.20 -16.67 5.37
N VAL A 176 -6.59 -16.00 4.27
CA VAL A 176 -5.84 -14.86 3.72
C VAL A 176 -5.89 -13.68 4.68
N LEU A 177 -7.07 -13.40 5.23
CA LEU A 177 -7.26 -12.35 6.22
C LEU A 177 -6.27 -12.48 7.39
N GLN A 178 -6.10 -13.70 7.90
CA GLN A 178 -5.27 -13.98 9.08
C GLN A 178 -3.77 -14.10 8.73
N GLU A 179 -3.42 -14.77 7.64
CA GLU A 179 -2.02 -15.01 7.24
C GLU A 179 -1.36 -13.85 6.50
N TYR A 180 -2.15 -12.94 5.90
CA TYR A 180 -1.64 -11.87 5.03
C TYR A 180 -2.03 -10.48 5.54
N ASP A 181 -3.31 -10.08 5.43
CA ASP A 181 -3.73 -8.71 5.74
C ASP A 181 -3.53 -8.33 7.22
N LEU A 182 -4.06 -9.13 8.15
CA LEU A 182 -3.90 -8.88 9.59
C LEU A 182 -2.45 -9.09 10.07
N ALA A 183 -1.66 -9.88 9.34
CA ALA A 183 -0.29 -10.21 9.71
C ALA A 183 0.65 -9.00 9.64
N ALA A 184 0.36 -8.01 8.80
CA ALA A 184 1.12 -6.75 8.75
C ALA A 184 0.84 -5.83 9.96
N PHE A 185 -0.39 -5.85 10.51
CA PHE A 185 -0.80 -5.00 11.62
C PHE A 185 -0.48 -5.61 12.99
N ARG A 186 -0.73 -6.92 13.15
CA ARG A 186 -0.72 -7.61 14.45
C ARG A 186 0.58 -7.41 15.25
N PRO A 187 1.79 -7.58 14.68
CA PRO A 187 3.03 -7.44 15.46
C PRO A 187 3.21 -6.02 16.01
N ILE A 188 2.86 -5.00 15.22
CA ILE A 188 3.04 -3.59 15.58
C ILE A 188 2.08 -3.20 16.72
N VAL A 189 0.81 -3.60 16.61
CA VAL A 189 -0.21 -3.33 17.63
C VAL A 189 0.09 -4.10 18.92
N THR A 190 0.46 -5.38 18.81
CA THR A 190 0.81 -6.23 19.96
C THR A 190 2.02 -5.68 20.72
N ALA A 191 3.00 -5.14 20.01
CA ALA A 191 4.16 -4.48 20.61
C ALA A 191 3.83 -3.13 21.28
N GLY A 192 2.64 -2.56 21.06
CA GLY A 192 2.23 -1.27 21.60
C GLY A 192 2.91 -0.07 20.93
N LEU A 193 3.37 -0.26 19.68
CA LEU A 193 4.08 0.77 18.90
C LEU A 193 3.11 1.70 18.19
N ALA A 194 1.90 1.23 17.86
CA ALA A 194 0.84 2.05 17.28
C ALA A 194 0.10 2.84 18.38
N ALA A 195 -0.18 4.12 18.13
CA ALA A 195 -1.07 4.93 18.96
C ALA A 195 -2.52 4.90 18.46
N GLY A 196 -2.74 4.50 17.20
CA GLY A 196 -4.04 4.44 16.54
C GLY A 196 -4.01 3.58 15.28
N ALA A 197 -5.18 3.44 14.66
CA ALA A 197 -5.32 2.93 13.30
C ALA A 197 -6.37 3.77 12.56
N MET A 198 -6.28 3.85 11.24
CA MET A 198 -7.26 4.49 10.38
C MET A 198 -8.07 3.42 9.65
N ALA A 199 -9.39 3.45 9.75
CA ALA A 199 -10.26 2.55 8.99
C ALA A 199 -10.24 2.91 7.50
N ALA A 200 -10.24 1.92 6.61
CA ALA A 200 -10.15 2.11 5.16
C ALA A 200 -11.49 2.49 4.51
N TYR A 201 -11.46 3.00 3.27
CA TYR A 201 -12.66 3.33 2.50
C TYR A 201 -13.52 2.11 2.12
N ASN A 202 -12.88 1.01 1.73
CA ASN A 202 -13.53 -0.12 1.09
C ASN A 202 -14.37 -0.97 2.06
N LEU A 203 -15.17 -1.85 1.46
CA LEU A 203 -15.81 -2.95 2.16
C LEU A 203 -14.86 -4.15 2.21
N VAL A 204 -14.99 -4.99 3.24
CA VAL A 204 -14.35 -6.30 3.33
C VAL A 204 -15.42 -7.33 3.58
N ASN A 205 -15.54 -8.32 2.67
CA ASN A 205 -16.61 -9.31 2.69
C ASN A 205 -18.00 -8.67 2.85
N GLY A 206 -18.27 -7.55 2.18
CA GLY A 206 -19.53 -6.82 2.25
C GLY A 206 -19.73 -5.90 3.47
N HIS A 207 -18.79 -5.85 4.42
CA HIS A 207 -18.84 -4.90 5.54
C HIS A 207 -17.98 -3.66 5.26
N PRO A 208 -18.52 -2.43 5.31
CA PRO A 208 -17.68 -1.24 5.30
C PRO A 208 -16.68 -1.25 6.45
N CYS A 209 -15.42 -0.92 6.19
CA CYS A 209 -14.37 -0.96 7.22
C CYS A 209 -14.69 -0.06 8.43
N HIS A 210 -15.47 1.01 8.23
CA HIS A 210 -15.92 1.95 9.26
C HIS A 210 -16.89 1.34 10.28
N VAL A 211 -17.54 0.22 9.95
CA VAL A 211 -18.41 -0.53 10.86
C VAL A 211 -17.87 -1.95 11.12
N SER A 212 -16.62 -2.21 10.77
CA SER A 212 -16.04 -3.54 10.84
C SER A 212 -15.90 -4.02 12.29
N PRO A 213 -16.38 -5.23 12.62
CA PRO A 213 -16.18 -5.83 13.94
C PRO A 213 -14.70 -6.18 14.20
N LEU A 214 -13.84 -6.14 13.19
CA LEU A 214 -12.41 -6.43 13.30
C LEU A 214 -11.66 -5.37 14.13
N ILE A 215 -12.19 -4.15 14.25
CA ILE A 215 -11.58 -3.13 15.10
C ILE A 215 -11.54 -3.61 16.55
N GLU A 216 -12.68 -4.07 17.10
CA GLU A 216 -12.74 -4.59 18.46
C GLU A 216 -12.22 -6.04 18.56
N ARG A 217 -12.51 -6.91 17.59
CA ARG A 217 -12.10 -8.32 17.63
C ARG A 217 -10.59 -8.53 17.47
N GLU A 218 -9.93 -7.69 16.67
CA GLU A 218 -8.52 -7.84 16.34
C GLU A 218 -7.67 -6.71 16.93
N LEU A 219 -7.82 -5.47 16.45
CA LEU A 219 -6.93 -4.36 16.86
C LEU A 219 -6.94 -4.13 18.38
N ARG A 220 -8.13 -4.05 18.97
CA ARG A 220 -8.30 -3.82 20.42
C ARG A 220 -7.88 -5.04 21.23
N HIS A 221 -8.16 -6.24 20.73
CA HIS A 221 -7.70 -7.47 21.35
C HIS A 221 -6.17 -7.52 21.43
N TRP A 222 -5.46 -7.22 20.33
CA TRP A 222 -3.99 -7.19 20.31
C TRP A 222 -3.41 -6.04 21.15
N ALA A 223 -4.12 -4.91 21.25
CA ALA A 223 -3.70 -3.81 22.10
C ALA A 223 -3.72 -4.17 23.59
N GLY A 224 -4.60 -5.10 24.00
CA GLY A 224 -4.80 -5.47 25.41
C GLY A 224 -5.32 -4.29 26.22
N ASP A 225 -4.68 -3.99 27.36
CA ASP A 225 -5.09 -2.88 28.25
C ASP A 225 -4.69 -1.48 27.74
N ARG A 226 -4.02 -1.40 26.58
CA ARG A 226 -3.57 -0.13 25.98
C ARG A 226 -4.68 0.47 25.12
N GLU A 227 -4.87 1.78 25.25
CA GLU A 227 -5.76 2.53 24.38
C GLU A 227 -5.11 2.70 22.99
N LEU A 228 -5.82 2.36 21.91
CA LEU A 228 -5.55 2.91 20.58
C LEU A 228 -6.62 3.96 20.27
N PHE A 229 -6.28 5.00 19.53
CA PHE A 229 -7.26 5.99 19.08
C PHE A 229 -7.51 5.77 17.59
N VAL A 230 -8.66 5.18 17.25
CA VAL A 230 -9.02 4.79 15.88
C VAL A 230 -9.76 5.92 15.20
N VAL A 231 -9.37 6.24 13.97
CA VAL A 231 -9.90 7.36 13.19
C VAL A 231 -10.53 6.82 11.90
N SER A 232 -11.51 7.53 11.34
CA SER A 232 -11.95 7.26 9.97
C SER A 232 -10.93 7.80 8.97
N ASP A 233 -10.93 7.24 7.76
CA ASP A 233 -10.39 7.96 6.60
C ASP A 233 -11.23 9.21 6.30
N ALA A 234 -10.70 10.12 5.48
CA ALA A 234 -11.30 11.41 5.20
C ALA A 234 -12.60 11.29 4.38
N GLU A 235 -13.67 11.97 4.82
CA GLU A 235 -15.02 11.94 4.23
C GLU A 235 -15.72 10.56 4.25
N ALA A 236 -15.03 9.50 4.66
CA ALA A 236 -15.53 8.15 4.62
C ALA A 236 -16.75 7.87 5.53
N PRO A 237 -16.94 8.53 6.69
CA PRO A 237 -18.17 8.36 7.47
C PRO A 237 -19.45 8.77 6.73
N SER A 238 -19.38 9.73 5.80
CA SER A 238 -20.51 10.13 4.96
C SER A 238 -20.83 9.06 3.90
N ASN A 239 -19.82 8.33 3.41
CA ASN A 239 -19.99 7.30 2.38
C ASN A 239 -20.94 6.18 2.79
N LEU A 240 -21.01 5.83 4.08
CA LEU A 240 -21.92 4.81 4.65
C LEU A 240 -23.40 5.00 4.25
N VAL A 241 -23.79 6.24 3.90
CA VAL A 241 -25.15 6.58 3.44
C VAL A 241 -25.14 7.04 1.98
N GLU A 242 -24.19 7.92 1.62
CA GLU A 242 -24.22 8.65 0.35
C GLU A 242 -23.74 7.82 -0.84
N LEU A 243 -22.67 7.03 -0.67
CA LEU A 243 -22.06 6.26 -1.77
C LEU A 243 -22.30 4.75 -1.61
N GLU A 244 -22.09 4.23 -0.41
CA GLU A 244 -22.21 2.80 -0.10
C GLU A 244 -23.66 2.34 0.05
N HIS A 245 -24.56 3.28 0.40
CA HIS A 245 -25.96 3.00 0.70
C HIS A 245 -26.15 1.85 1.71
N TYR A 246 -25.21 1.73 2.65
CA TYR A 246 -25.20 0.66 3.63
C TYR A 246 -26.21 0.93 4.76
N PHE A 247 -26.36 2.20 5.13
CA PHE A 247 -27.39 2.70 6.05
C PHE A 247 -28.34 3.68 5.36
N ASP A 248 -29.58 3.75 5.87
CA ASP A 248 -30.62 4.62 5.31
C ASP A 248 -30.46 6.09 5.77
N ASP A 249 -29.80 6.32 6.90
CA ASP A 249 -29.58 7.66 7.46
C ASP A 249 -28.26 7.79 8.24
N HIS A 250 -27.77 9.04 8.35
CA HIS A 250 -26.47 9.32 8.94
C HIS A 250 -26.40 9.16 10.46
N ALA A 251 -27.52 9.29 11.18
CA ALA A 251 -27.49 9.08 12.63
C ALA A 251 -27.32 7.59 12.95
N GLU A 252 -27.96 6.70 12.19
CA GLU A 252 -27.72 5.25 12.27
C GLU A 252 -26.29 4.88 11.87
N SER A 253 -25.78 5.44 10.78
CA SER A 253 -24.41 5.13 10.32
C SER A 253 -23.34 5.58 11.32
N HIS A 254 -23.47 6.79 11.87
CA HIS A 254 -22.51 7.32 12.85
C HIS A 254 -22.60 6.59 14.19
N ALA A 255 -23.81 6.17 14.60
CA ALA A 255 -24.00 5.31 15.76
C ALA A 255 -23.28 3.97 15.60
N ALA A 256 -23.45 3.33 14.43
CA ALA A 256 -22.81 2.05 14.12
C ALA A 256 -21.28 2.19 14.09
N ALA A 257 -20.75 3.23 13.44
CA ALA A 257 -19.31 3.49 13.36
C ALA A 257 -18.69 3.72 14.75
N LEU A 258 -19.33 4.54 15.60
CA LEU A 258 -18.85 4.78 16.97
C LEU A 258 -18.84 3.48 17.81
N LYS A 259 -19.86 2.64 17.65
CA LYS A 259 -19.94 1.34 18.34
C LYS A 259 -18.94 0.32 17.83
N ALA A 260 -18.66 0.32 16.53
CA ALA A 260 -17.64 -0.53 15.92
C ALA A 260 -16.23 -0.14 16.36
N GLY A 261 -16.02 1.13 16.73
CA GLY A 261 -14.81 1.59 17.40
C GLY A 261 -14.13 2.80 16.77
N ILE A 262 -14.80 3.50 15.84
CA ILE A 262 -14.32 4.80 15.35
C ILE A 262 -14.40 5.83 16.47
N ASP A 263 -13.25 6.36 16.88
CA ASP A 263 -13.15 7.33 17.98
C ASP A 263 -13.10 8.79 17.48
N SER A 264 -12.66 9.02 16.23
CA SER A 264 -12.61 10.33 15.57
C SER A 264 -13.14 10.24 14.15
N PHE A 265 -14.12 11.09 13.84
CA PHE A 265 -14.75 11.23 12.53
C PHE A 265 -14.04 12.33 11.74
N THR A 266 -13.30 11.92 10.71
CA THR A 266 -12.65 12.77 9.71
C THR A 266 -13.64 13.00 8.56
N ASP A 267 -14.50 14.01 8.68
CA ASP A 267 -15.66 14.19 7.79
C ASP A 267 -16.06 15.67 7.77
N HIS A 268 -16.46 16.23 6.63
CA HIS A 268 -16.85 17.65 6.45
C HIS A 268 -15.77 18.69 6.80
N GLY A 269 -14.49 18.33 6.74
CA GLY A 269 -13.37 19.25 6.99
C GLY A 269 -13.51 20.05 8.30
N GLU A 270 -13.47 21.38 8.23
CA GLU A 270 -13.60 22.24 9.42
C GLU A 270 -15.04 22.37 9.95
N ASP A 271 -16.07 21.91 9.22
CA ASP A 271 -17.46 21.97 9.67
C ASP A 271 -17.78 20.85 10.67
N SER A 272 -17.38 21.09 11.92
CA SER A 272 -17.74 20.19 13.02
C SER A 272 -19.24 20.08 13.30
N ALA A 273 -20.07 21.03 12.86
CA ALA A 273 -21.48 21.06 13.22
C ALA A 273 -22.25 19.88 12.62
N THR A 274 -21.88 19.48 11.39
CA THR A 274 -22.55 18.39 10.67
C THR A 274 -22.29 17.02 11.33
N PRO A 275 -21.03 16.54 11.51
CA PRO A 275 -20.78 15.27 12.20
C PRO A 275 -21.27 15.24 13.65
N VAL A 276 -21.10 16.34 14.40
CA VAL A 276 -21.59 16.45 15.78
C VAL A 276 -23.11 16.42 15.83
N GLY A 277 -23.79 17.05 14.87
CA GLY A 277 -25.25 17.01 14.74
C GLY A 277 -25.76 15.59 14.53
N ARG A 278 -25.13 14.82 13.63
CA ARG A 278 -25.46 13.41 13.36
C ARG A 278 -25.32 12.54 14.62
N LEU A 279 -24.23 12.72 15.38
CA LEU A 279 -24.00 12.01 16.64
C LEU A 279 -24.96 12.42 17.76
N ARG A 280 -25.36 13.70 17.83
CA ARG A 280 -26.41 14.16 18.76
C ARG A 280 -27.75 13.53 18.44
N GLU A 281 -28.14 13.51 17.18
CA GLU A 281 -29.39 12.87 16.75
C GLU A 281 -29.36 11.37 17.09
N ALA A 282 -28.23 10.70 16.87
CA ALA A 282 -28.05 9.30 17.26
C ALA A 282 -28.27 9.07 18.76
N LEU A 283 -27.75 9.96 19.61
CA LEU A 283 -27.96 9.91 21.06
C LEU A 283 -29.42 10.17 21.44
N GLU A 284 -30.07 11.17 20.83
CA GLU A 284 -31.48 11.50 21.06
C GLU A 284 -32.42 10.36 20.66
N ARG A 285 -32.08 9.64 19.59
CA ARG A 285 -32.78 8.43 19.12
C ARG A 285 -32.47 7.18 19.96
N GLY A 286 -31.53 7.26 20.92
CA GLY A 286 -31.10 6.12 21.74
C GLY A 286 -30.29 5.07 20.99
N LEU A 287 -29.72 5.44 19.83
CA LEU A 287 -28.87 4.56 19.02
C LEU A 287 -27.48 4.40 19.65
N ILE A 288 -27.01 5.39 20.39
CA ILE A 288 -25.79 5.35 21.22
C ILE A 288 -26.11 5.85 22.63
N GLY A 289 -25.28 5.48 23.61
CA GLY A 289 -25.34 6.04 24.97
C GLY A 289 -24.18 6.98 25.28
N GLU A 290 -24.25 7.69 26.41
CA GLU A 290 -23.12 8.48 26.91
C GLU A 290 -21.86 7.63 27.12
N GLU A 291 -22.00 6.34 27.45
CA GLU A 291 -20.87 5.42 27.65
C GLU A 291 -20.09 5.14 26.35
N ASP A 292 -20.77 5.10 25.20
CA ASP A 292 -20.11 4.94 23.89
C ASP A 292 -19.25 6.17 23.56
N ILE A 293 -19.79 7.36 23.82
CA ILE A 293 -19.09 8.65 23.65
C ILE A 293 -17.90 8.73 24.62
N ASP A 294 -18.12 8.42 25.90
CA ASP A 294 -17.11 8.50 26.95
C ASP A 294 -15.93 7.55 26.68
N ARG A 295 -16.17 6.39 26.07
CA ARG A 295 -15.12 5.44 25.65
C ARG A 295 -14.20 6.05 24.59
N ALA A 296 -14.76 6.66 23.54
CA ALA A 296 -13.99 7.31 22.49
C ALA A 296 -13.22 8.54 23.02
N VAL A 297 -13.88 9.38 23.82
CA VAL A 297 -13.25 10.57 24.43
C VAL A 297 -12.12 10.18 25.38
N ARG A 298 -12.27 9.10 26.16
CA ARG A 298 -11.20 8.56 27.02
C ARG A 298 -9.95 8.20 26.22
N ARG A 299 -10.10 7.55 25.06
CA ARG A 299 -8.99 7.18 24.17
C ARG A 299 -8.28 8.42 23.63
N GLN A 300 -9.05 9.43 23.18
CA GLN A 300 -8.48 10.71 22.74
C GLN A 300 -7.73 11.45 23.87
N LEU A 301 -8.33 11.58 25.05
CA LEU A 301 -7.70 12.24 26.19
C LEU A 301 -6.41 11.51 26.60
N SER A 302 -6.44 10.17 26.64
CA SER A 302 -5.26 9.34 26.91
C SER A 302 -4.12 9.63 25.93
N LEU A 303 -4.42 9.77 24.63
CA LEU A 303 -3.47 10.17 23.62
C LEU A 303 -2.90 11.57 23.88
N ARG A 304 -3.77 12.56 24.16
CA ARG A 304 -3.37 13.95 24.41
C ARG A 304 -2.47 14.11 25.64
N PHE A 305 -2.71 13.33 26.71
CA PHE A 305 -1.77 13.24 27.84
C PHE A 305 -0.41 12.69 27.42
N ARG A 306 -0.38 11.62 26.62
CA ARG A 306 0.87 11.03 26.11
C ARG A 306 1.60 11.98 25.16
N LEU A 307 0.89 12.89 24.48
CA LEU A 307 1.52 13.91 23.65
C LEU A 307 2.06 15.11 24.44
N GLY A 308 1.84 15.15 25.76
CA GLY A 308 2.41 16.17 26.64
C GLY A 308 1.55 17.43 26.80
N GLU A 309 0.35 17.50 26.21
CA GLU A 309 -0.48 18.70 26.22
C GLU A 309 -0.78 19.21 27.64
N PHE A 310 -1.10 18.30 28.56
CA PHE A 310 -1.50 18.63 29.93
C PHE A 310 -0.33 18.64 30.93
N ASP A 311 0.89 18.33 30.46
CA ASP A 311 2.09 18.17 31.28
C ASP A 311 3.31 18.77 30.55
N ALA A 312 3.16 19.96 29.96
CA ALA A 312 4.17 20.56 29.07
C ALA A 312 5.56 20.73 29.73
N ASP A 313 5.61 20.97 31.05
CA ASP A 313 6.86 21.06 31.82
C ASP A 313 7.58 19.70 31.98
N LEU A 314 6.87 18.59 31.75
CA LEU A 314 7.39 17.22 31.81
C LEU A 314 7.64 16.61 30.43
N ASP A 315 7.14 17.24 29.36
CA ASP A 315 7.31 16.77 27.98
C ASP A 315 8.80 16.93 27.56
N PRO A 316 9.54 15.82 27.37
CA PRO A 316 10.96 15.89 27.00
C PRO A 316 11.19 16.46 25.61
N TYR A 317 10.15 16.58 24.78
CA TYR A 317 10.21 17.07 23.41
C TYR A 317 9.81 18.54 23.28
N ALA A 318 9.38 19.20 24.36
CA ALA A 318 8.90 20.59 24.34
C ALA A 318 9.97 21.62 23.92
N GLY A 319 11.26 21.26 24.03
CA GLY A 319 12.40 22.11 23.69
C GLY A 319 12.85 22.08 22.23
N ILE A 320 12.26 21.23 21.38
CA ILE A 320 12.63 21.13 19.96
C ILE A 320 12.31 22.46 19.25
N GLY A 321 13.33 23.10 18.66
CA GLY A 321 13.24 24.36 17.95
C GLY A 321 13.04 24.21 16.43
N PRO A 322 12.73 25.30 15.70
CA PRO A 322 12.53 25.27 14.25
C PRO A 322 13.79 24.97 13.43
N GLU A 323 14.99 25.08 14.03
CA GLU A 323 16.29 24.81 13.39
C GLU A 323 16.52 23.35 12.97
N VAL A 324 15.69 22.43 13.46
CA VAL A 324 15.77 21.00 13.10
C VAL A 324 15.15 20.69 11.73
N ILE A 325 14.30 21.59 11.21
CA ILE A 325 13.64 21.42 9.91
C ILE A 325 14.69 21.55 8.82
N ASP A 326 14.85 20.51 7.99
CA ASP A 326 15.85 20.47 6.91
C ASP A 326 17.28 20.77 7.40
N CYS A 327 17.61 20.27 8.60
CA CYS A 327 18.94 20.40 9.16
C CYS A 327 19.96 19.50 8.44
N ALA A 328 21.25 19.79 8.59
CA ALA A 328 22.31 19.08 7.88
C ALA A 328 22.31 17.56 8.13
N ASP A 329 21.97 17.14 9.35
CA ASP A 329 21.90 15.71 9.72
C ASP A 329 20.73 15.01 9.01
N HIS A 330 19.58 15.68 8.88
CA HIS A 330 18.43 15.15 8.15
C HIS A 330 18.70 15.07 6.64
N ARG A 331 19.42 16.04 6.06
CA ARG A 331 19.88 15.98 4.66
C ARG A 331 20.84 14.83 4.42
N ALA A 332 21.80 14.63 5.32
CA ALA A 332 22.72 13.50 5.24
C ALA A 332 21.99 12.15 5.38
N LEU A 333 20.96 12.10 6.23
CA LEU A 333 20.11 10.92 6.35
C LEU A 333 19.26 10.69 5.10
N ALA A 334 18.72 11.73 4.47
CA ALA A 334 17.98 11.63 3.21
C ALA A 334 18.87 11.07 2.09
N LEU A 335 20.12 11.55 1.99
CA LEU A 335 21.11 10.98 1.06
C LEU A 335 21.37 9.51 1.35
N ARG A 336 21.63 9.15 2.62
CA ARG A 336 21.86 7.74 3.00
C ARG A 336 20.65 6.87 2.65
N ALA A 337 19.45 7.31 2.99
CA ALA A 337 18.22 6.57 2.71
C ALA A 337 18.02 6.36 1.21
N ALA A 338 18.21 7.41 0.40
CA ALA A 338 18.13 7.32 -1.05
C ALA A 338 19.19 6.35 -1.60
N THR A 339 20.46 6.46 -1.19
CA THR A 339 21.55 5.57 -1.65
C THR A 339 21.28 4.11 -1.32
N GLU A 340 20.87 3.81 -0.08
CA GLU A 340 20.59 2.45 0.38
C GLU A 340 19.32 1.83 -0.24
N SER A 341 18.47 2.66 -0.86
CA SER A 341 17.25 2.23 -1.56
C SER A 341 17.47 1.89 -3.05
N VAL A 342 18.59 2.30 -3.64
CA VAL A 342 18.88 2.03 -5.06
C VAL A 342 19.12 0.53 -5.25
N VAL A 343 18.38 -0.08 -6.18
CA VAL A 343 18.46 -1.50 -6.51
C VAL A 343 19.10 -1.67 -7.87
N LEU A 344 20.21 -2.42 -7.91
CA LEU A 344 20.80 -2.87 -9.18
C LEU A 344 20.06 -4.13 -9.65
N LEU A 345 19.21 -4.01 -10.67
CA LEU A 345 18.39 -5.12 -11.16
C LEU A 345 19.17 -6.04 -12.10
N LYS A 346 19.95 -5.44 -13.00
CA LYS A 346 20.78 -6.15 -13.99
C LYS A 346 22.11 -5.44 -14.16
N ASN A 347 23.19 -6.21 -14.35
CA ASN A 347 24.50 -5.67 -14.71
C ASN A 347 25.38 -6.71 -15.43
N ASP A 348 25.62 -6.51 -16.72
CA ASP A 348 26.49 -7.30 -17.59
C ASP A 348 27.87 -6.63 -17.75
N GLY A 349 28.37 -6.00 -16.68
CA GLY A 349 29.71 -5.42 -16.60
C GLY A 349 29.83 -3.95 -16.99
N LEU A 350 28.72 -3.24 -17.28
CA LEU A 350 28.76 -1.79 -17.52
C LEU A 350 29.00 -1.01 -16.23
N LEU A 351 28.35 -1.41 -15.13
CA LEU A 351 28.47 -0.72 -13.85
C LEU A 351 29.49 -1.43 -12.92
N PRO A 352 30.25 -0.67 -12.11
CA PRO A 352 30.24 0.80 -12.01
C PRO A 352 30.94 1.47 -13.20
N LEU A 353 30.50 2.68 -13.54
CA LEU A 353 31.06 3.50 -14.61
C LEU A 353 32.48 3.97 -14.25
N ALA A 354 33.48 3.23 -14.72
CA ALA A 354 34.89 3.51 -14.44
C ALA A 354 35.50 4.57 -15.38
N GLY A 355 36.54 5.25 -14.91
CA GLY A 355 37.40 6.09 -15.76
C GLY A 355 36.89 7.50 -16.09
N ALA A 356 35.86 7.98 -15.38
CA ALA A 356 35.22 9.30 -15.60
C ALA A 356 34.75 9.49 -17.06
N PRO A 357 33.80 8.65 -17.52
CA PRO A 357 33.30 8.71 -18.89
C PRO A 357 32.54 10.02 -19.15
N ARG A 358 32.47 10.42 -20.42
CA ARG A 358 31.50 11.42 -20.85
C ARG A 358 30.11 10.77 -20.87
N VAL A 359 29.19 11.31 -20.09
CA VAL A 359 27.85 10.74 -19.91
C VAL A 359 26.78 11.61 -20.57
N ALA A 360 25.87 10.98 -21.31
CA ALA A 360 24.59 11.58 -21.69
C ALA A 360 23.50 11.09 -20.72
N VAL A 361 22.83 12.01 -20.02
CA VAL A 361 21.72 11.72 -19.12
C VAL A 361 20.43 12.09 -19.84
N ILE A 362 19.61 11.09 -20.17
CA ILE A 362 18.53 11.21 -21.15
C ILE A 362 17.19 10.81 -20.52
N GLY A 363 16.11 11.52 -20.83
CA GLY A 363 14.74 11.12 -20.51
C GLY A 363 14.01 12.12 -19.61
N PRO A 364 12.69 11.96 -19.46
CA PRO A 364 11.84 12.95 -18.79
C PRO A 364 12.15 13.13 -17.30
N LEU A 365 12.87 12.16 -16.70
CA LEU A 365 13.29 12.16 -15.30
C LEU A 365 14.78 12.45 -15.11
N ALA A 366 15.50 12.80 -16.18
CA ALA A 366 16.95 13.05 -16.14
C ALA A 366 17.31 14.28 -15.29
N ASP A 367 16.57 15.38 -15.44
CA ASP A 367 16.85 16.68 -14.80
C ASP A 367 15.63 17.26 -14.06
N THR A 368 14.75 16.40 -13.53
CA THR A 368 13.62 16.80 -12.67
C THR A 368 13.37 15.79 -11.56
N LEU A 369 12.90 16.25 -10.41
CA LEU A 369 12.29 15.41 -9.36
C LEU A 369 10.84 15.84 -9.16
N PHE A 370 10.01 14.91 -8.68
CA PHE A 370 8.60 15.18 -8.41
C PHE A 370 8.28 14.96 -6.94
N GLU A 371 7.30 15.72 -6.48
CA GLU A 371 6.66 15.57 -5.18
C GLU A 371 5.35 14.78 -5.36
N ASP A 372 4.99 13.96 -4.37
CA ASP A 372 3.67 13.32 -4.27
C ASP A 372 2.77 14.01 -3.23
N TRP A 373 1.52 13.54 -3.06
CA TRP A 373 0.58 14.13 -2.10
C TRP A 373 0.99 14.00 -0.64
N TYR A 374 1.79 12.99 -0.30
CA TYR A 374 2.22 12.68 1.06
C TYR A 374 3.66 13.14 1.35
N SER A 375 4.11 14.13 0.59
CA SER A 375 5.40 14.79 0.74
C SER A 375 5.27 16.27 1.16
N GLY A 376 6.26 16.75 1.91
CA GLY A 376 6.49 18.19 2.10
C GLY A 376 6.95 18.86 0.80
N THR A 377 7.28 20.16 0.87
CA THR A 377 7.99 20.83 -0.22
C THR A 377 9.49 20.57 -0.09
N MET A 378 10.12 20.08 -1.15
CA MET A 378 11.57 19.84 -1.11
C MET A 378 12.32 21.18 -0.94
N PRO A 379 13.27 21.27 0.02
CA PRO A 379 14.04 22.49 0.25
C PRO A 379 15.01 22.82 -0.89
N TYR A 380 15.43 21.78 -1.61
CA TYR A 380 16.24 21.80 -2.83
C TYR A 380 16.05 20.46 -3.55
N GLN A 381 16.52 20.37 -4.79
CA GLN A 381 16.46 19.14 -5.57
C GLN A 381 17.83 18.84 -6.17
N VAL A 382 18.30 17.60 -6.03
CA VAL A 382 19.45 17.09 -6.79
C VAL A 382 18.97 16.01 -7.74
N THR A 383 18.88 16.37 -9.02
CA THR A 383 18.41 15.49 -10.10
C THR A 383 19.50 14.50 -10.50
N VAL A 384 19.17 13.42 -11.23
CA VAL A 384 20.17 12.44 -11.69
C VAL A 384 21.27 13.11 -12.52
N ALA A 385 20.88 14.02 -13.42
CA ALA A 385 21.83 14.81 -14.18
C ALA A 385 22.70 15.72 -13.30
N ALA A 386 22.11 16.40 -12.30
CA ALA A 386 22.86 17.24 -11.38
C ALA A 386 23.86 16.42 -10.54
N GLY A 387 23.46 15.26 -10.01
CA GLY A 387 24.34 14.38 -9.22
C GLY A 387 25.51 13.83 -10.02
N LEU A 388 25.26 13.38 -11.27
CA LEU A 388 26.34 12.95 -12.16
C LEU A 388 27.23 14.13 -12.59
N ASN A 389 26.66 15.32 -12.81
CA ASN A 389 27.43 16.51 -13.11
C ASN A 389 28.33 16.94 -11.94
N GLU A 390 27.84 16.88 -10.69
CA GLU A 390 28.65 17.18 -9.50
C GLU A 390 29.84 16.22 -9.39
N ALA A 391 29.65 14.94 -9.74
CA ALA A 391 30.70 13.92 -9.64
C ALA A 391 31.69 13.89 -10.82
N LEU A 392 31.23 14.20 -12.04
CA LEU A 392 32.02 14.08 -13.28
C LEU A 392 32.45 15.42 -13.89
N GLY A 393 31.84 16.53 -13.47
CA GLY A 393 32.09 17.89 -13.96
C GLY A 393 31.13 18.33 -15.07
N GLU A 394 31.11 17.64 -16.20
CA GLU A 394 30.25 17.97 -17.35
C GLU A 394 29.53 16.72 -17.88
N VAL A 395 28.20 16.81 -17.99
CA VAL A 395 27.33 15.80 -18.60
C VAL A 395 26.43 16.44 -19.64
N VAL A 396 26.08 15.69 -20.69
CA VAL A 396 25.08 16.12 -21.67
C VAL A 396 23.70 15.74 -21.14
N ARG A 397 22.73 16.65 -21.16
CA ARG A 397 21.38 16.41 -20.64
C ARG A 397 20.37 16.60 -21.76
N VAL A 398 19.44 15.67 -21.92
CA VAL A 398 18.37 15.73 -22.91
C VAL A 398 17.10 15.15 -22.30
N ASP A 399 15.99 15.89 -22.25
CA ASP A 399 14.73 15.36 -21.71
C ASP A 399 14.05 14.36 -22.67
N GLY A 400 14.33 14.48 -23.98
CA GLY A 400 13.78 13.64 -25.03
C GLY A 400 12.36 14.02 -25.44
N ALA A 401 11.85 15.18 -25.01
CA ALA A 401 10.51 15.65 -25.35
C ALA A 401 10.46 16.20 -26.78
N ASP A 402 9.40 15.83 -27.52
CA ASP A 402 9.11 16.44 -28.81
C ASP A 402 8.56 17.85 -28.60
N ARG A 403 9.01 18.81 -29.41
CA ARG A 403 8.33 20.10 -29.56
C ARG A 403 7.40 20.04 -30.75
N ILE A 404 6.12 20.31 -30.52
CA ILE A 404 5.12 20.32 -31.58
C ILE A 404 4.40 21.66 -31.65
N ALA A 405 3.94 22.02 -32.86
CA ALA A 405 2.93 23.03 -33.08
C ALA A 405 1.58 22.33 -33.30
N LEU A 406 0.57 22.75 -32.53
CA LEU A 406 -0.82 22.41 -32.76
C LEU A 406 -1.50 23.65 -33.37
N ARG A 407 -1.89 23.57 -34.65
CA ARG A 407 -2.57 24.67 -35.36
C ARG A 407 -4.05 24.39 -35.49
N SER A 408 -4.87 25.26 -34.91
CA SER A 408 -6.32 25.18 -35.04
C SER A 408 -6.75 25.55 -36.47
N ARG A 409 -7.73 24.83 -37.02
CA ARG A 409 -8.39 25.18 -38.29
C ARG A 409 -9.22 26.45 -38.18
N SER A 410 -9.77 26.71 -37.00
CA SER A 410 -10.54 27.91 -36.67
C SER A 410 -9.67 29.14 -36.36
N GLY A 411 -8.37 28.93 -36.13
CA GLY A 411 -7.35 29.96 -35.95
C GLY A 411 -6.68 29.88 -34.57
N GLY A 412 -5.36 30.11 -34.53
CA GLY A 412 -4.54 29.99 -33.32
C GLY A 412 -3.51 28.87 -33.42
N GLU A 413 -2.43 28.99 -32.65
CA GLU A 413 -1.33 28.03 -32.59
C GLU A 413 -0.90 27.84 -31.14
N LEU A 414 -0.68 26.58 -30.76
CA LEU A 414 -0.14 26.18 -29.47
C LEU A 414 1.20 25.45 -29.72
N VAL A 415 2.30 26.01 -29.24
CA VAL A 415 3.62 25.38 -29.30
C VAL A 415 3.98 24.81 -27.94
N VAL A 416 4.23 23.50 -27.87
CA VAL A 416 4.38 22.76 -26.61
C VAL A 416 5.48 21.72 -26.72
N ASP A 417 6.22 21.55 -25.63
CA ASP A 417 7.01 20.34 -25.37
C ASP A 417 6.08 19.26 -24.79
N VAL A 418 6.16 18.04 -25.30
CA VAL A 418 5.23 16.94 -24.98
C VAL A 418 5.96 15.79 -24.29
N THR A 419 5.42 15.33 -23.16
CA THR A 419 5.93 14.16 -22.44
C THR A 419 4.82 13.13 -22.26
N ASP A 420 5.12 11.86 -22.55
CA ASP A 420 4.22 10.73 -22.38
C ASP A 420 4.41 10.03 -21.03
N TRP A 421 3.32 9.86 -20.30
CA TRP A 421 3.25 9.22 -18.99
C TRP A 421 2.47 7.89 -19.00
N GLY A 422 2.14 7.37 -20.20
CA GLY A 422 1.46 6.10 -20.38
C GLY A 422 -0.06 6.27 -20.48
N ALA A 423 -0.75 5.21 -20.92
CA ALA A 423 -2.19 5.23 -21.20
C ALA A 423 -2.66 6.39 -22.12
N GLY A 424 -1.74 6.94 -22.93
CA GLY A 424 -1.97 8.11 -23.80
C GLY A 424 -2.05 9.45 -23.05
N MET A 425 -1.75 9.48 -21.75
CA MET A 425 -1.75 10.71 -20.95
C MET A 425 -0.46 11.49 -21.17
N LEU A 426 -0.63 12.72 -21.65
CA LEU A 426 0.47 13.62 -21.98
C LEU A 426 0.44 14.85 -21.06
N THR A 427 1.62 15.33 -20.68
CA THR A 427 1.76 16.70 -20.18
C THR A 427 2.24 17.61 -21.29
N LEU A 428 1.71 18.83 -21.33
CA LEU A 428 2.11 19.86 -22.28
C LEU A 428 2.82 20.98 -21.51
N ARG A 429 4.04 21.34 -21.94
CA ARG A 429 4.84 22.39 -21.30
C ARG A 429 5.12 23.50 -22.29
N ASP A 430 5.02 24.74 -21.81
CA ASP A 430 5.43 25.90 -22.59
C ASP A 430 6.96 25.93 -22.73
N PRO A 431 7.51 25.94 -23.96
CA PRO A 431 8.95 25.83 -24.17
C PRO A 431 9.74 27.08 -23.76
N ALA A 432 9.08 28.23 -23.59
CA ALA A 432 9.74 29.48 -23.22
C ALA A 432 9.83 29.66 -21.71
N THR A 433 8.80 29.22 -20.98
CA THR A 433 8.68 29.39 -19.52
C THR A 433 8.92 28.12 -18.74
N CYS A 434 8.94 26.96 -19.41
CA CYS A 434 9.00 25.63 -18.81
C CYS A 434 7.85 25.34 -17.82
N ARG A 435 6.72 26.03 -17.95
CA ARG A 435 5.52 25.79 -17.12
C ARG A 435 4.55 24.85 -17.82
N TYR A 436 3.89 24.01 -17.02
CA TYR A 436 2.84 23.13 -17.50
C TYR A 436 1.60 23.92 -17.87
N TYR A 437 0.98 23.51 -18.97
CA TYR A 437 -0.36 23.95 -19.32
C TYR A 437 -1.38 23.25 -18.41
N SER A 438 -2.24 24.04 -17.78
CA SER A 438 -3.34 23.59 -16.91
C SER A 438 -4.67 24.08 -17.45
N LEU A 439 -5.67 23.19 -17.39
CA LEU A 439 -7.06 23.59 -17.56
C LEU A 439 -7.51 24.47 -16.39
N GLN A 440 -8.05 25.64 -16.71
CA GLN A 440 -8.61 26.59 -15.74
C GLN A 440 -10.10 26.34 -15.53
N GLU A 441 -10.67 26.83 -14.42
CA GLU A 441 -12.09 26.63 -14.09
C GLU A 441 -13.06 27.15 -15.15
N ASP A 442 -12.68 28.22 -15.85
CA ASP A 442 -13.50 28.79 -16.91
C ASP A 442 -13.45 27.95 -18.21
N GLY A 443 -12.55 26.97 -18.29
CA GLY A 443 -12.32 26.13 -19.47
C GLY A 443 -11.20 26.62 -20.37
N SER A 444 -10.53 27.73 -20.04
CA SER A 444 -9.33 28.18 -20.75
C SER A 444 -8.10 27.35 -20.38
N LEU A 445 -7.06 27.43 -21.21
CA LEU A 445 -5.77 26.79 -20.97
C LEU A 445 -4.74 27.87 -20.57
N GLY A 446 -4.02 27.66 -19.48
CA GLY A 446 -2.96 28.58 -19.01
C GLY A 446 -1.64 27.85 -18.71
N ALA A 447 -0.51 28.44 -19.08
CA ALA A 447 0.83 27.92 -18.77
C ALA A 447 1.42 28.57 -17.51
N ASP A 448 0.81 28.30 -16.36
CA ASP A 448 1.13 28.96 -15.09
C ASP A 448 1.60 28.01 -13.98
N ARG A 449 1.63 26.70 -14.24
CA ARG A 449 2.00 25.69 -13.23
C ARG A 449 3.47 25.28 -13.33
N GLU A 450 4.19 25.42 -12.23
CA GLU A 450 5.58 24.96 -12.10
C GLU A 450 5.67 23.48 -11.71
N MET A 451 4.60 22.94 -11.08
CA MET A 451 4.52 21.57 -10.58
C MET A 451 3.09 21.08 -10.65
N ILE A 452 2.92 19.78 -10.87
CA ILE A 452 1.64 19.07 -10.76
C ILE A 452 1.58 18.48 -9.36
N LYS A 453 0.80 19.08 -8.44
CA LYS A 453 0.65 18.62 -7.04
C LYS A 453 -0.76 18.83 -6.46
N THR A 454 -1.71 19.32 -7.25
CA THR A 454 -3.09 19.54 -6.80
C THR A 454 -3.85 18.23 -6.66
N TRP A 455 -4.91 18.22 -5.85
CA TRP A 455 -5.82 17.07 -5.73
C TRP A 455 -6.48 16.72 -7.08
N PHE A 456 -6.92 17.76 -7.80
CA PHE A 456 -7.41 17.63 -9.17
C PHE A 456 -6.28 17.96 -10.15
N VAL A 457 -5.83 16.95 -10.88
CA VAL A 457 -4.79 17.09 -11.92
C VAL A 457 -5.45 17.63 -13.19
N ASN A 458 -5.11 18.86 -13.56
CA ASN A 458 -5.66 19.58 -14.71
C ASN A 458 -4.69 19.65 -15.89
N GLU A 459 -3.47 19.16 -15.71
CA GLU A 459 -2.31 19.33 -16.59
C GLU A 459 -2.10 18.16 -17.57
N THR A 460 -3.03 17.21 -17.58
CA THR A 460 -2.97 15.98 -18.38
C THR A 460 -3.94 16.02 -19.55
N PHE A 461 -3.45 15.65 -20.74
CA PHE A 461 -4.17 15.73 -22.01
C PHE A 461 -4.01 14.46 -22.85
N HIS A 462 -5.00 14.19 -23.70
CA HIS A 462 -4.90 13.23 -24.81
C HIS A 462 -4.82 13.98 -26.14
N LEU A 463 -3.97 13.49 -27.04
CA LEU A 463 -3.97 13.85 -28.46
C LEU A 463 -4.58 12.69 -29.25
N GLU A 464 -5.89 12.75 -29.50
CA GLU A 464 -6.63 11.68 -30.19
C GLU A 464 -6.48 11.82 -31.71
N PRO A 465 -5.90 10.83 -32.42
CA PRO A 465 -5.72 10.92 -33.87
C PRO A 465 -7.05 10.91 -34.64
N VAL A 466 -7.20 11.80 -35.62
CA VAL A 466 -8.35 11.83 -36.54
C VAL A 466 -7.89 12.07 -37.99
N PRO A 467 -8.72 11.77 -39.01
CA PRO A 467 -8.36 12.09 -40.39
C PRO A 467 -8.00 13.58 -40.56
N GLY A 468 -6.74 13.84 -40.93
CA GLY A 468 -6.21 15.17 -41.16
C GLY A 468 -5.92 16.01 -39.91
N GLY A 469 -5.65 15.39 -38.75
CA GLY A 469 -5.20 16.10 -37.54
C GLY A 469 -5.31 15.28 -36.25
N VAL A 470 -5.38 15.99 -35.12
CA VAL A 470 -5.64 15.45 -33.78
C VAL A 470 -6.75 16.25 -33.09
N LEU A 471 -7.39 15.63 -32.10
CA LEU A 471 -8.25 16.31 -31.13
C LEU A 471 -7.48 16.42 -29.81
N LEU A 472 -7.59 17.57 -29.16
CA LEU A 472 -7.00 17.80 -27.84
C LEU A 472 -8.09 17.67 -26.78
N ARG A 473 -7.91 16.73 -25.84
CA ARG A 473 -8.88 16.45 -24.77
C ARG A 473 -8.20 16.49 -23.42
N ASN A 474 -8.83 17.11 -22.43
CA ASN A 474 -8.35 17.06 -21.05
C ASN A 474 -8.76 15.73 -20.42
N VAL A 475 -7.81 15.05 -19.75
CA VAL A 475 -8.04 13.72 -19.18
C VAL A 475 -9.11 13.77 -18.10
N ARG A 476 -8.98 14.69 -17.13
CA ARG A 476 -9.88 14.80 -15.97
C ARG A 476 -11.32 15.12 -16.34
N THR A 477 -11.52 16.17 -17.14
CA THR A 477 -12.89 16.63 -17.46
C THR A 477 -13.53 15.85 -18.60
N GLY A 478 -12.74 15.10 -19.38
CA GLY A 478 -13.18 14.45 -20.61
C GLY A 478 -13.55 15.42 -21.74
N ARG A 479 -13.42 16.73 -21.53
CA ARG A 479 -13.81 17.76 -22.49
C ARG A 479 -12.73 17.96 -23.55
N TYR A 480 -13.17 18.23 -24.77
CA TYR A 480 -12.33 18.57 -25.91
C TYR A 480 -12.16 20.08 -26.04
N ALA A 481 -11.01 20.51 -26.54
CA ALA A 481 -10.81 21.88 -27.00
C ALA A 481 -11.79 22.19 -28.16
N ALA A 482 -12.52 23.30 -28.03
CA ALA A 482 -13.44 23.83 -29.03
C ALA A 482 -12.76 24.89 -29.89
N ALA A 483 -13.46 25.38 -30.92
CA ALA A 483 -12.94 26.32 -31.92
C ALA A 483 -12.48 27.67 -31.33
N ASP A 484 -12.96 28.03 -30.14
CA ASP A 484 -12.54 29.22 -29.40
C ASP A 484 -11.31 28.98 -28.49
N GLY A 485 -10.73 27.77 -28.54
CA GLY A 485 -9.59 27.33 -27.74
C GLY A 485 -9.93 26.87 -26.32
N ARG A 486 -11.21 26.88 -25.90
CA ARG A 486 -11.65 26.46 -24.57
C ARG A 486 -12.03 24.98 -24.56
N PHE A 487 -11.85 24.30 -23.44
CA PHE A 487 -12.19 22.88 -23.26
C PHE A 487 -13.66 22.72 -22.86
N THR A 488 -14.56 22.98 -23.80
CA THR A 488 -16.02 22.97 -23.57
C THR A 488 -16.75 21.89 -24.36
N ALA A 489 -16.18 21.43 -25.48
CA ALA A 489 -16.82 20.44 -26.34
C ALA A 489 -16.94 19.08 -25.65
N GLU A 490 -18.16 18.52 -25.63
CA GLU A 490 -18.43 17.23 -24.96
C GLU A 490 -18.18 16.03 -25.87
N THR A 491 -18.20 16.23 -27.18
CA THR A 491 -18.05 15.15 -28.16
C THR A 491 -16.93 15.44 -29.14
N ALA A 492 -16.34 14.37 -29.69
CA ALA A 492 -15.34 14.45 -30.75
C ALA A 492 -15.87 15.11 -32.05
N ALA A 493 -17.20 15.17 -32.25
CA ALA A 493 -17.81 15.82 -33.41
C ALA A 493 -17.78 17.35 -33.29
N ASP A 494 -17.92 17.86 -32.07
CA ASP A 494 -17.93 19.30 -31.75
C ASP A 494 -16.52 19.83 -31.44
N ALA A 495 -15.53 18.94 -31.35
CA ALA A 495 -14.15 19.25 -31.04
C ALA A 495 -13.44 19.97 -32.20
N GLU A 496 -12.58 20.93 -31.85
CA GLU A 496 -11.67 21.56 -32.79
C GLU A 496 -10.61 20.56 -33.28
N ARG A 497 -10.31 20.63 -34.58
CA ARG A 497 -9.29 19.80 -35.21
C ARG A 497 -7.98 20.57 -35.32
N TRP A 498 -6.93 19.97 -34.81
CA TRP A 498 -5.60 20.56 -34.79
C TRP A 498 -4.70 19.86 -35.80
N GLU A 499 -4.04 20.63 -36.66
CA GLU A 499 -2.90 20.11 -37.42
C GLU A 499 -1.70 20.01 -36.47
N ARG A 500 -1.05 18.84 -36.44
CA ARG A 500 0.16 18.59 -35.64
C ARG A 500 1.39 18.69 -36.53
N GLU A 501 2.28 19.62 -36.23
CA GLU A 501 3.58 19.80 -36.87
C GLU A 501 4.68 19.49 -35.84
N LEU A 502 5.66 18.64 -36.19
CA LEU A 502 6.85 18.42 -35.36
C LEU A 502 7.85 19.54 -35.64
N LEU A 503 8.20 20.32 -34.61
CA LEU A 503 9.15 21.43 -34.70
C LEU A 503 10.54 21.05 -34.21
N HIS A 504 10.63 20.18 -33.20
CA HIS A 504 11.85 19.62 -32.66
C HIS A 504 11.63 18.15 -32.33
N ASP A 505 12.54 17.30 -32.81
CA ASP A 505 12.52 15.86 -32.57
C ASP A 505 13.42 15.55 -31.36
N GLY A 506 12.78 15.34 -30.20
CA GLY A 506 13.49 15.08 -28.95
C GLY A 506 14.23 13.73 -28.97
N THR A 507 13.70 12.77 -29.73
CA THR A 507 14.34 11.46 -29.90
C THR A 507 15.62 11.58 -30.73
N ALA A 508 15.61 12.37 -31.80
CA ALA A 508 16.80 12.62 -32.61
C ALA A 508 17.90 13.36 -31.81
N GLU A 509 17.53 14.34 -30.97
CA GLU A 509 18.47 15.02 -30.08
C GLU A 509 19.09 14.05 -29.06
N ALA A 510 18.27 13.19 -28.44
CA ALA A 510 18.73 12.19 -27.49
C ALA A 510 19.72 11.20 -28.13
N ARG A 511 19.45 10.74 -29.35
CA ARG A 511 20.38 9.89 -30.12
C ARG A 511 21.71 10.60 -30.36
N ALA A 512 21.68 11.86 -30.81
CA ALA A 512 22.90 12.62 -31.06
C ALA A 512 23.73 12.83 -29.77
N ALA A 513 23.08 13.07 -28.64
CA ALA A 513 23.74 13.15 -27.34
C ALA A 513 24.40 11.81 -26.95
N ALA A 514 23.70 10.69 -27.14
CA ALA A 514 24.21 9.35 -26.85
C ALA A 514 25.36 8.92 -27.77
N GLU A 515 25.29 9.24 -29.07
CA GLU A 515 26.39 9.01 -30.02
C GLU A 515 27.66 9.73 -29.59
N GLY A 516 27.51 10.96 -29.09
CA GLY A 516 28.62 11.76 -28.61
C GLY A 516 29.21 11.30 -27.28
N ALA A 517 28.43 10.65 -26.41
CA ALA A 517 28.86 10.20 -25.09
C ALA A 517 29.55 8.83 -25.13
N ASP A 518 30.32 8.51 -24.10
CA ASP A 518 30.89 7.17 -23.89
C ASP A 518 29.83 6.22 -23.33
N VAL A 519 28.89 6.74 -22.54
CA VAL A 519 27.80 6.01 -21.88
C VAL A 519 26.53 6.85 -21.90
N ALA A 520 25.38 6.22 -22.14
CA ALA A 520 24.08 6.84 -21.93
C ALA A 520 23.44 6.32 -20.65
N VAL A 521 22.96 7.24 -19.80
CA VAL A 521 22.13 6.94 -18.63
C VAL A 521 20.72 7.44 -18.95
N VAL A 522 19.82 6.51 -19.26
CA VAL A 522 18.43 6.83 -19.63
C VAL A 522 17.56 6.71 -18.38
N VAL A 523 16.89 7.79 -17.97
CA VAL A 523 16.09 7.89 -16.75
C VAL A 523 14.61 7.98 -17.09
N LEU A 524 13.87 6.89 -16.85
CA LEU A 524 12.46 6.69 -17.22
C LEU A 524 11.61 6.28 -16.01
N GLY A 525 10.30 6.28 -16.15
CA GLY A 525 9.37 5.82 -15.11
C GLY A 525 8.04 6.58 -15.12
N ASN A 526 7.50 6.88 -13.94
CA ASN A 526 6.24 7.61 -13.79
C ASN A 526 6.44 9.02 -13.22
N HIS A 527 5.42 9.85 -13.41
CA HIS A 527 5.13 10.96 -12.52
C HIS A 527 4.28 10.40 -11.37
N PRO A 528 4.53 10.72 -10.09
CA PRO A 528 3.81 10.14 -8.95
C PRO A 528 2.34 10.57 -8.83
N LEU A 529 1.83 11.34 -9.80
CA LEU A 529 0.48 11.91 -9.77
C LEU A 529 -0.25 11.78 -11.11
N ILE A 530 0.27 10.96 -12.03
CA ILE A 530 -0.31 10.75 -13.36
C ILE A 530 -0.27 9.24 -13.65
N ASN A 531 -1.40 8.68 -14.08
CA ASN A 531 -1.51 7.28 -14.50
C ASN A 531 -1.03 6.31 -13.40
N GLY A 532 -1.59 6.46 -12.20
CA GLY A 532 -1.22 5.76 -10.97
C GLY A 532 -0.99 6.75 -9.82
N ARG A 533 -1.97 6.86 -8.92
CA ARG A 533 -1.93 7.64 -7.67
C ARG A 533 -3.13 7.27 -6.80
N GLU A 534 -3.21 7.81 -5.59
CA GLU A 534 -4.48 7.79 -4.86
C GLU A 534 -5.63 8.33 -5.75
N THR A 535 -6.78 7.63 -5.76
CA THR A 535 -7.95 7.81 -6.65
C THR A 535 -7.82 7.29 -8.08
N GLU A 536 -6.70 6.66 -8.46
CA GLU A 536 -6.45 6.21 -9.82
C GLU A 536 -5.48 5.02 -9.87
N ASP A 537 -5.99 3.81 -10.12
CA ASP A 537 -5.14 2.63 -10.33
C ASP A 537 -4.49 2.61 -11.72
N ARG A 538 -3.37 1.92 -11.84
CA ARG A 538 -2.75 1.64 -13.14
C ARG A 538 -3.54 0.58 -13.90
N ARG A 539 -3.59 0.70 -15.23
CA ARG A 539 -4.22 -0.32 -16.09
C ARG A 539 -3.33 -1.53 -16.34
N ASP A 540 -2.02 -1.30 -16.42
CA ASP A 540 -1.03 -2.28 -16.80
C ASP A 540 0.34 -1.92 -16.19
N LEU A 541 1.33 -2.79 -16.45
CA LEU A 541 2.70 -2.62 -15.99
C LEU A 541 3.65 -2.13 -17.09
N VAL A 542 3.16 -1.71 -18.26
CA VAL A 542 4.05 -1.33 -19.35
C VAL A 542 4.67 0.04 -19.12
N LEU A 543 5.90 0.23 -19.58
CA LEU A 543 6.48 1.58 -19.65
C LEU A 543 5.66 2.45 -20.63
N PRO A 544 5.60 3.77 -20.41
CA PRO A 544 5.01 4.68 -21.38
C PRO A 544 5.62 4.47 -22.77
N ALA A 545 4.78 4.34 -23.80
CA ALA A 545 5.21 3.94 -25.13
C ALA A 545 6.24 4.91 -25.73
N GLY A 546 6.08 6.21 -25.50
CA GLY A 546 7.07 7.22 -25.92
C GLY A 546 8.40 7.09 -25.20
N GLN A 547 8.38 6.75 -23.90
CA GLN A 547 9.61 6.54 -23.12
C GLN A 547 10.35 5.26 -23.55
N GLU A 548 9.63 4.16 -23.80
CA GLU A 548 10.25 2.94 -24.32
C GLU A 548 10.82 3.14 -25.74
N ALA A 549 10.12 3.88 -26.61
CA ALA A 549 10.63 4.22 -27.93
C ALA A 549 11.93 5.03 -27.85
N LEU A 550 12.00 6.02 -26.95
CA LEU A 550 13.21 6.79 -26.67
C LEU A 550 14.36 5.90 -26.20
N LEU A 551 14.11 4.98 -25.27
CA LEU A 551 15.12 4.03 -24.77
C LEU A 551 15.72 3.20 -25.90
N ARG A 552 14.86 2.60 -26.72
CA ARG A 552 15.27 1.75 -27.84
C ARG A 552 16.09 2.53 -28.87
N ALA A 553 15.68 3.76 -29.17
CA ALA A 553 16.38 4.63 -30.12
C ALA A 553 17.79 5.04 -29.63
N VAL A 554 17.93 5.31 -28.33
CA VAL A 554 19.23 5.62 -27.69
C VAL A 554 20.13 4.38 -27.66
N ALA A 555 19.60 3.24 -27.22
CA ALA A 555 20.37 1.99 -27.12
C ALA A 555 20.86 1.48 -28.48
N GLU A 556 20.13 1.77 -29.57
CA GLU A 556 20.54 1.45 -30.94
C GLU A 556 21.87 2.13 -31.32
N VAL A 557 22.06 3.39 -30.92
CA VAL A 557 23.25 4.18 -31.27
C VAL A 557 24.35 4.11 -30.20
N ARG A 558 23.98 3.76 -28.96
CA ARG A 558 24.88 3.62 -27.82
C ARG A 558 24.57 2.34 -27.04
N PRO A 559 25.18 1.19 -27.39
CA PRO A 559 24.98 -0.07 -26.66
C PRO A 559 25.41 -0.01 -25.19
N GLU A 560 26.36 0.88 -24.85
CA GLU A 560 26.71 1.21 -23.46
C GLU A 560 25.63 2.11 -22.81
N THR A 561 24.40 1.61 -22.76
CA THR A 561 23.25 2.29 -22.15
C THR A 561 22.88 1.62 -20.82
N ALA A 562 22.80 2.41 -19.75
CA ALA A 562 22.19 2.01 -18.49
C ALA A 562 20.79 2.62 -18.38
N LEU A 563 19.79 1.78 -18.09
CA LEU A 563 18.45 2.25 -17.73
C LEU A 563 18.37 2.48 -16.22
N VAL A 564 17.98 3.69 -15.82
CA VAL A 564 17.54 4.00 -14.45
C VAL A 564 16.02 4.18 -14.48
N VAL A 565 15.29 3.30 -13.81
CA VAL A 565 13.86 3.43 -13.61
C VAL A 565 13.60 4.15 -12.29
N MET A 566 13.07 5.36 -12.35
CA MET A 566 12.60 6.10 -11.18
C MET A 566 11.09 5.98 -11.10
N SER A 567 10.58 5.14 -10.20
CA SER A 567 9.15 4.82 -10.17
C SER A 567 8.59 4.41 -8.81
N SER A 568 7.30 4.69 -8.63
CA SER A 568 6.45 4.16 -7.52
C SER A 568 6.10 2.68 -7.67
N TYR A 569 6.19 2.16 -8.90
CA TYR A 569 5.60 0.89 -9.32
C TYR A 569 6.61 -0.04 -9.99
N PRO A 570 6.36 -1.37 -9.99
CA PRO A 570 7.00 -2.28 -10.92
C PRO A 570 6.63 -1.94 -12.37
N TYR A 571 7.58 -2.18 -13.28
CA TYR A 571 7.35 -2.14 -14.72
C TYR A 571 7.76 -3.47 -15.35
N ALA A 572 7.02 -3.90 -16.36
CA ALA A 572 7.40 -5.00 -17.23
C ALA A 572 8.53 -4.53 -18.16
N LEU A 573 9.77 -4.86 -17.79
CA LEU A 573 11.00 -4.40 -18.45
C LEU A 573 11.65 -5.47 -19.35
N ASP A 574 10.87 -6.40 -19.90
CA ASP A 574 11.40 -7.56 -20.64
C ASP A 574 12.39 -7.15 -21.76
N TRP A 575 12.08 -6.10 -22.52
CA TRP A 575 12.98 -5.62 -23.57
C TRP A 575 14.31 -5.08 -23.01
N ALA A 576 14.25 -4.30 -21.94
CA ALA A 576 15.43 -3.70 -21.32
C ALA A 576 16.32 -4.78 -20.66
N ASP A 577 15.70 -5.76 -19.99
CA ASP A 577 16.40 -6.91 -19.41
C ASP A 577 17.12 -7.73 -20.49
N GLU A 578 16.53 -7.91 -21.67
CA GLU A 578 17.18 -8.66 -22.76
C GLU A 578 18.31 -7.85 -23.44
N HIS A 579 18.12 -6.55 -23.66
CA HIS A 579 18.96 -5.78 -24.59
C HIS A 579 19.98 -4.85 -23.94
N LEU A 580 19.78 -4.44 -22.68
CA LEU A 580 20.66 -3.47 -22.03
C LEU A 580 21.67 -4.13 -21.10
N PRO A 581 22.91 -3.60 -21.03
CA PRO A 581 23.92 -4.13 -20.11
C PRO A 581 23.66 -3.76 -18.65
N ALA A 582 22.82 -2.77 -18.34
CA ALA A 582 22.50 -2.43 -16.95
C ALA A 582 21.08 -1.87 -16.78
N VAL A 583 20.41 -2.32 -15.72
CA VAL A 583 19.11 -1.81 -15.28
C VAL A 583 19.18 -1.54 -13.78
N VAL A 584 18.81 -0.33 -13.38
CA VAL A 584 18.80 0.16 -12.01
C VAL A 584 17.41 0.67 -11.69
N TRP A 585 16.91 0.41 -10.49
CA TRP A 585 15.67 1.00 -10.00
C TRP A 585 15.94 1.87 -8.77
N THR A 586 15.22 2.98 -8.70
CA THR A 586 15.02 3.78 -7.50
C THR A 586 13.54 4.14 -7.40
N SER A 587 13.01 4.23 -6.19
CA SER A 587 11.74 4.96 -5.98
C SER A 587 11.92 6.45 -6.29
N HIS A 588 10.87 7.26 -6.17
CA HIS A 588 11.07 8.70 -5.99
C HIS A 588 11.79 8.93 -4.64
N GLY A 589 13.12 9.09 -4.71
CA GLY A 589 14.03 9.02 -3.57
C GLY A 589 14.14 10.29 -2.73
N GLY A 590 13.26 11.27 -2.93
CA GLY A 590 13.30 12.56 -2.27
C GLY A 590 14.44 13.47 -2.76
N GLN A 591 14.81 14.45 -1.93
CA GLN A 591 15.64 15.61 -2.33
C GLN A 591 17.08 15.28 -2.77
N GLU A 592 17.58 14.10 -2.41
CA GLU A 592 18.97 13.65 -2.66
C GLU A 592 19.08 12.54 -3.73
N THR A 593 17.98 12.22 -4.44
CA THR A 593 17.90 11.12 -5.42
C THR A 593 19.08 11.10 -6.39
N GLY A 594 19.45 12.26 -6.94
CA GLY A 594 20.51 12.37 -7.93
C GLY A 594 21.89 12.00 -7.41
N ARG A 595 22.26 12.45 -6.21
CA ARG A 595 23.54 12.08 -5.58
C ARG A 595 23.57 10.59 -5.24
N ALA A 596 22.45 10.06 -4.76
CA ALA A 596 22.30 8.65 -4.46
C ALA A 596 22.52 7.77 -5.70
N VAL A 597 21.77 8.02 -6.77
CA VAL A 597 21.91 7.29 -8.04
C VAL A 597 23.31 7.44 -8.61
N ALA A 598 23.86 8.67 -8.68
CA ALA A 598 25.21 8.90 -9.17
C ALA A 598 26.27 8.13 -8.37
N SER A 599 26.14 8.09 -7.03
CA SER A 599 27.07 7.37 -6.16
C SER A 599 27.11 5.87 -6.45
N VAL A 600 25.95 5.26 -6.73
CA VAL A 600 25.86 3.84 -7.11
C VAL A 600 26.40 3.63 -8.52
N LEU A 601 25.92 4.39 -9.51
CA LEU A 601 26.37 4.24 -10.91
C LEU A 601 27.89 4.36 -11.06
N LEU A 602 28.52 5.24 -10.29
CA LEU A 602 29.98 5.46 -10.30
C LEU A 602 30.74 4.50 -9.36
N GLY A 603 30.04 3.65 -8.61
CA GLY A 603 30.62 2.71 -7.66
C GLY A 603 31.25 3.36 -6.41
N ALA A 604 30.92 4.63 -6.14
CA ALA A 604 31.29 5.31 -4.90
C ALA A 604 30.48 4.77 -3.70
N ALA A 605 29.26 4.30 -3.95
CA ALA A 605 28.43 3.54 -3.03
C ALA A 605 28.18 2.13 -3.58
N GLU A 606 27.92 1.19 -2.67
CA GLU A 606 27.42 -0.14 -3.03
C GLU A 606 25.91 -0.09 -3.31
N PRO A 607 25.42 -0.84 -4.32
CA PRO A 607 23.99 -1.09 -4.46
C PRO A 607 23.51 -1.98 -3.31
N GLY A 608 22.98 -1.34 -2.27
CA GLY A 608 22.52 -1.99 -1.04
C GLY A 608 21.04 -2.38 -1.04
N GLY A 609 20.26 -1.91 -2.01
CA GLY A 609 18.82 -2.13 -2.07
C GLY A 609 18.44 -3.50 -2.63
N ARG A 610 17.25 -3.99 -2.25
CA ARG A 610 16.61 -5.22 -2.77
C ARG A 610 15.13 -4.96 -3.03
N LEU A 611 14.56 -5.54 -4.07
CA LEU A 611 13.17 -5.36 -4.43
C LEU A 611 12.22 -5.77 -3.29
N PRO A 612 11.30 -4.89 -2.86
CA PRO A 612 10.33 -5.24 -1.82
C PRO A 612 9.06 -5.91 -2.36
N GLN A 613 8.96 -6.09 -3.68
CA GLN A 613 7.81 -6.67 -4.38
C GLN A 613 8.26 -7.33 -5.68
N THR A 614 7.46 -8.25 -6.18
CA THR A 614 7.73 -9.00 -7.41
C THR A 614 7.54 -8.12 -8.63
N TRP A 615 8.51 -8.15 -9.55
CA TRP A 615 8.39 -7.51 -10.86
C TRP A 615 8.03 -8.56 -11.89
N TYR A 616 6.77 -8.52 -12.32
CA TYR A 616 6.18 -9.46 -13.26
C TYR A 616 6.65 -9.22 -14.70
N ARG A 617 6.56 -10.25 -15.53
CA ARG A 617 6.80 -10.12 -16.98
C ARG A 617 5.59 -9.50 -17.66
N GLY A 618 5.81 -8.81 -18.77
CA GLY A 618 4.70 -8.20 -19.53
C GLY A 618 3.72 -9.22 -20.12
N ALA A 619 4.15 -10.47 -20.29
CA ALA A 619 3.32 -11.56 -20.77
C ALA A 619 2.58 -12.31 -19.64
N ASP A 620 2.82 -11.98 -18.38
CA ASP A 620 2.13 -12.61 -17.24
C ASP A 620 0.67 -12.16 -17.22
N GLU A 621 -0.25 -13.12 -17.14
CA GLU A 621 -1.66 -12.83 -16.89
C GLU A 621 -1.83 -12.55 -15.40
N LEU A 622 -1.97 -11.27 -15.06
CA LEU A 622 -2.23 -10.85 -13.68
C LEU A 622 -3.69 -11.08 -13.32
N PRO A 623 -3.99 -11.57 -12.10
CA PRO A 623 -5.37 -11.70 -11.65
C PRO A 623 -6.12 -10.36 -11.65
N HIS A 624 -7.45 -10.43 -11.53
CA HIS A 624 -8.28 -9.23 -11.46
C HIS A 624 -7.91 -8.41 -10.20
N PRO A 625 -7.87 -7.06 -10.25
CA PRO A 625 -7.49 -6.24 -9.09
C PRO A 625 -8.35 -6.48 -7.84
N LEU A 626 -9.64 -6.81 -8.00
CA LEU A 626 -10.53 -7.13 -6.87
C LEU A 626 -10.47 -8.60 -6.40
N ASP A 627 -9.57 -9.43 -6.94
CA ASP A 627 -9.38 -10.80 -6.45
C ASP A 627 -8.36 -10.82 -5.30
N TYR A 628 -8.86 -10.70 -4.06
CA TYR A 628 -8.04 -10.64 -2.85
C TYR A 628 -7.67 -12.01 -2.28
N ASP A 629 -8.14 -13.14 -2.85
CA ASP A 629 -7.62 -14.45 -2.45
C ASP A 629 -6.25 -14.70 -3.09
N ILE A 630 -5.19 -14.21 -2.44
CA ILE A 630 -3.82 -14.35 -2.93
C ILE A 630 -3.41 -15.81 -3.18
N ILE A 631 -4.03 -16.76 -2.48
CA ILE A 631 -3.72 -18.19 -2.57
C ILE A 631 -4.26 -18.73 -3.89
N LYS A 632 -5.56 -18.51 -4.14
CA LYS A 632 -6.25 -19.03 -5.31
C LYS A 632 -5.90 -18.25 -6.58
N ALA A 633 -5.80 -16.93 -6.46
CA ALA A 633 -5.44 -16.03 -7.55
C ALA A 633 -3.98 -16.19 -7.98
N GLY A 634 -3.10 -16.66 -7.10
CA GLY A 634 -1.67 -16.79 -7.39
C GLY A 634 -0.93 -15.45 -7.31
N TRP A 635 -1.30 -14.59 -6.36
CA TRP A 635 -0.63 -13.30 -6.15
C TRP A 635 0.70 -13.43 -5.40
N THR A 636 1.55 -12.41 -5.54
CA THR A 636 2.85 -12.25 -4.86
C THR A 636 3.84 -13.38 -5.13
N TYR A 637 5.08 -13.26 -4.66
CA TYR A 637 6.05 -14.35 -4.71
C TYR A 637 5.60 -15.62 -3.94
N GLN A 638 4.63 -15.51 -3.03
CA GLN A 638 4.14 -16.63 -2.23
C GLN A 638 3.33 -17.62 -3.08
N TYR A 639 2.59 -17.15 -4.10
CA TYR A 639 1.66 -18.00 -4.86
C TYR A 639 1.75 -17.83 -6.38
N HIS A 640 2.50 -16.85 -6.90
CA HIS A 640 2.72 -16.70 -8.34
C HIS A 640 3.48 -17.89 -8.90
N ARG A 641 2.91 -18.54 -9.91
CA ARG A 641 3.43 -19.82 -10.43
C ARG A 641 4.40 -19.64 -11.60
N ALA A 642 4.34 -18.51 -12.29
CA ALA A 642 5.27 -18.20 -13.37
C ALA A 642 6.56 -17.59 -12.81
N ALA A 643 7.66 -17.72 -13.55
CA ALA A 643 8.92 -17.10 -13.18
C ALA A 643 8.84 -15.58 -13.42
N PRO A 644 8.99 -14.73 -12.39
CA PRO A 644 8.93 -13.29 -12.57
C PRO A 644 10.11 -12.76 -13.40
N LEU A 645 10.05 -11.49 -13.80
CA LEU A 645 11.17 -10.80 -14.43
C LEU A 645 12.29 -10.58 -13.40
N TYR A 646 11.93 -9.97 -12.26
CA TYR A 646 12.78 -9.87 -11.08
C TYR A 646 11.99 -10.30 -9.84
N PRO A 647 12.46 -11.32 -9.09
CA PRO A 647 11.72 -11.86 -7.95
C PRO A 647 11.75 -10.91 -6.73
N PHE A 648 10.81 -11.10 -5.80
CA PHE A 648 10.89 -10.50 -4.47
C PHE A 648 12.28 -10.70 -3.83
N GLY A 649 12.81 -9.64 -3.23
CA GLY A 649 14.14 -9.61 -2.62
C GLY A 649 15.31 -9.51 -3.61
N HIS A 650 15.07 -9.38 -4.91
CA HIS A 650 16.14 -9.30 -5.92
C HIS A 650 16.91 -7.97 -5.88
N GLY A 651 18.22 -8.05 -6.06
CA GLY A 651 19.10 -6.90 -6.25
C GLY A 651 20.56 -7.34 -6.19
N LEU A 652 21.37 -6.84 -7.13
CA LEU A 652 22.76 -7.24 -7.29
C LEU A 652 23.69 -6.39 -6.42
N SER A 653 24.87 -6.94 -6.12
CA SER A 653 25.99 -6.23 -5.49
C SER A 653 27.14 -6.03 -6.50
N TYR A 654 28.05 -5.08 -6.24
CA TYR A 654 29.32 -5.01 -6.97
C TYR A 654 30.38 -5.98 -6.45
N THR A 655 30.07 -6.73 -5.40
CA THR A 655 30.90 -7.82 -4.90
C THR A 655 30.13 -9.14 -4.89
N GLU A 656 30.83 -10.23 -4.66
CA GLU A 656 30.25 -11.57 -4.56
C GLU A 656 30.20 -12.04 -3.10
N PHE A 657 29.14 -12.77 -2.77
CA PHE A 657 28.95 -13.38 -1.47
C PHE A 657 28.77 -14.89 -1.58
N ALA A 658 29.50 -15.62 -0.73
CA ALA A 658 29.34 -17.06 -0.54
C ALA A 658 28.56 -17.35 0.76
N TYR A 659 27.62 -18.28 0.65
CA TYR A 659 26.81 -18.79 1.75
C TYR A 659 27.33 -20.19 2.12
N SER A 660 27.50 -20.45 3.41
CA SER A 660 27.92 -21.75 3.92
C SER A 660 27.34 -22.02 5.31
N ASP A 661 27.48 -23.26 5.79
CA ASP A 661 27.16 -23.62 7.17
C ASP A 661 25.72 -23.29 7.61
N LEU A 662 24.71 -23.56 6.75
CA LEU A 662 23.31 -23.47 7.16
C LEU A 662 23.00 -24.54 8.23
N ARG A 663 22.76 -24.10 9.46
CA ARG A 663 22.60 -24.95 10.63
C ARG A 663 21.29 -24.63 11.34
N PRO A 664 20.24 -25.44 11.11
CA PRO A 664 19.03 -25.37 11.92
C PRO A 664 19.31 -25.80 13.35
N ALA A 665 18.73 -25.09 14.31
CA ALA A 665 18.74 -25.41 15.73
C ALA A 665 17.32 -25.22 16.31
N PRO A 666 17.03 -25.70 17.53
CA PRO A 666 15.77 -25.37 18.19
C PRO A 666 15.56 -23.85 18.24
N GLU A 667 14.41 -23.39 17.71
CA GLU A 667 13.98 -21.99 17.67
C GLU A 667 14.91 -21.01 16.95
N SER A 668 15.92 -21.49 16.21
CA SER A 668 16.89 -20.62 15.55
C SER A 668 17.55 -21.29 14.35
N VAL A 669 18.09 -20.47 13.46
CA VAL A 669 18.85 -20.93 12.29
C VAL A 669 20.07 -20.05 12.15
N SER A 670 21.24 -20.64 11.90
CA SER A 670 22.44 -19.86 11.59
C SER A 670 22.97 -20.16 10.18
N VAL A 671 23.64 -19.17 9.60
CA VAL A 671 24.31 -19.28 8.28
C VAL A 671 25.56 -18.41 8.28
N THR A 672 26.63 -18.88 7.65
CA THR A 672 27.86 -18.10 7.48
C THR A 672 27.84 -17.42 6.12
N LEU A 673 27.93 -16.10 6.12
CA LEU A 673 28.11 -15.27 4.94
C LEU A 673 29.58 -14.84 4.82
N THR A 674 30.16 -14.93 3.63
CA THR A 674 31.51 -14.42 3.34
C THR A 674 31.50 -13.54 2.10
N ASN A 675 32.11 -12.36 2.18
CA ASN A 675 32.38 -11.55 0.99
C ASN A 675 33.61 -12.13 0.28
N THR A 676 33.39 -12.76 -0.87
CA THR A 676 34.44 -13.41 -1.66
C THR A 676 35.00 -12.53 -2.77
N GLY A 677 34.43 -11.34 -2.97
CA GLY A 677 34.93 -10.39 -3.95
C GLY A 677 36.10 -9.54 -3.44
N THR A 678 36.37 -8.46 -4.16
CA THR A 678 37.56 -7.61 -3.96
C THR A 678 37.26 -6.24 -3.35
N ARG A 679 35.98 -5.93 -3.11
CA ARG A 679 35.52 -4.67 -2.53
C ARG A 679 34.52 -4.90 -1.40
N PRO A 680 34.37 -3.95 -0.45
CA PRO A 680 33.30 -4.00 0.53
C PRO A 680 31.95 -4.12 -0.17
N GLY A 681 31.02 -4.87 0.40
CA GLY A 681 29.68 -5.05 -0.16
C GLY A 681 28.63 -5.16 0.92
N THR A 682 27.40 -4.92 0.54
CA THR A 682 26.21 -5.11 1.39
C THR A 682 25.33 -6.21 0.80
N GLU A 683 24.91 -7.13 1.66
CA GLU A 683 24.04 -8.26 1.33
C GLU A 683 22.81 -8.28 2.24
N VAL A 684 21.67 -8.68 1.70
CA VAL A 684 20.45 -8.96 2.47
C VAL A 684 20.21 -10.46 2.44
N VAL A 685 20.52 -11.12 3.56
CA VAL A 685 20.30 -12.55 3.72
C VAL A 685 18.84 -12.79 4.10
N GLN A 686 18.13 -13.56 3.27
CA GLN A 686 16.70 -13.84 3.44
C GLN A 686 16.50 -15.31 3.81
N LEU A 687 15.77 -15.56 4.90
CA LEU A 687 15.40 -16.89 5.37
C LEU A 687 13.94 -17.17 5.04
N TYR A 688 13.70 -18.25 4.31
CA TYR A 688 12.39 -18.71 3.89
C TYR A 688 12.04 -20.08 4.49
N ILE A 689 10.75 -20.34 4.65
CA ILE A 689 10.19 -21.67 4.96
C ILE A 689 9.38 -22.16 3.76
N ARG A 690 9.48 -23.46 3.47
CA ARG A 690 8.61 -24.19 2.54
C ARG A 690 8.10 -25.49 3.19
N ALA A 691 6.80 -25.74 3.09
CA ALA A 691 6.21 -27.03 3.47
C ALA A 691 6.22 -27.99 2.27
N LEU A 692 6.69 -29.23 2.43
CA LEU A 692 6.84 -30.17 1.30
C LEU A 692 5.61 -31.02 1.00
N ASN A 693 4.74 -31.25 1.99
CA ASN A 693 3.55 -32.11 1.85
C ASN A 693 2.37 -31.55 2.67
N ALA A 694 2.10 -30.25 2.55
CA ALA A 694 1.02 -29.60 3.27
C ALA A 694 -0.37 -30.15 2.85
N ARG A 695 -1.28 -30.30 3.82
CA ARG A 695 -2.70 -30.67 3.55
C ARG A 695 -3.51 -29.54 2.93
N TYR A 696 -2.94 -28.34 2.91
CA TYR A 696 -3.48 -27.10 2.37
C TYR A 696 -2.60 -26.59 1.22
N GLU A 697 -3.10 -25.61 0.47
CA GLU A 697 -2.28 -24.93 -0.53
C GLU A 697 -1.26 -24.01 0.15
N ALA A 698 -0.04 -24.52 0.32
CA ALA A 698 1.06 -23.82 0.95
C ALA A 698 1.72 -22.82 0.00
N PRO A 699 2.27 -21.71 0.52
CA PRO A 699 3.05 -20.80 -0.29
C PRO A 699 4.30 -21.52 -0.84
N LEU A 700 4.75 -21.10 -2.02
CA LEU A 700 5.98 -21.58 -2.65
C LEU A 700 7.19 -21.32 -1.77
N LEU A 701 7.24 -20.11 -1.19
CA LEU A 701 8.17 -19.66 -0.17
C LEU A 701 7.43 -18.71 0.76
N ARG A 702 7.74 -18.74 2.05
CA ARG A 702 7.29 -17.74 3.04
C ARG A 702 8.50 -17.13 3.71
N LEU A 703 8.62 -15.80 3.71
CA LEU A 703 9.71 -15.13 4.40
C LEU A 703 9.52 -15.34 5.91
N ALA A 704 10.54 -15.88 6.56
CA ALA A 704 10.53 -16.10 8.00
C ALA A 704 11.31 -14.99 8.70
N ASP A 705 12.48 -14.63 8.17
CA ASP A 705 13.35 -13.62 8.75
C ASP A 705 14.33 -13.08 7.70
N PHE A 706 14.98 -11.95 7.99
CA PHE A 706 16.02 -11.38 7.13
C PHE A 706 17.04 -10.55 7.92
N SER A 707 18.23 -10.38 7.35
CA SER A 707 19.30 -9.55 7.92
C SER A 707 20.11 -8.89 6.82
N LYS A 708 20.25 -7.55 6.89
CA LYS A 708 21.18 -6.80 6.06
C LYS A 708 22.55 -6.72 6.73
N VAL A 709 23.62 -6.91 5.97
CA VAL A 709 24.99 -6.91 6.49
C VAL A 709 25.98 -6.36 5.47
N THR A 710 26.89 -5.51 5.94
CA THR A 710 28.05 -5.05 5.17
C THR A 710 29.30 -5.79 5.64
N LEU A 711 30.07 -6.32 4.69
CA LEU A 711 31.31 -7.07 4.94
C LEU A 711 32.45 -6.53 4.09
N ALA A 712 33.64 -6.43 4.68
CA ALA A 712 34.88 -6.16 3.94
C ALA A 712 35.30 -7.37 3.07
N PRO A 713 36.17 -7.20 2.06
CA PRO A 713 36.70 -8.32 1.27
C PRO A 713 37.33 -9.40 2.14
N GLY A 714 36.91 -10.65 1.96
CA GLY A 714 37.37 -11.81 2.73
C GLY A 714 36.84 -11.90 4.16
N GLU A 715 36.02 -10.94 4.62
CA GLU A 715 35.34 -11.04 5.92
C GLU A 715 34.23 -12.09 5.86
N SER A 716 34.16 -12.93 6.90
CA SER A 716 33.08 -13.87 7.14
C SER A 716 32.32 -13.49 8.41
N ARG A 717 30.99 -13.63 8.39
CA ARG A 717 30.12 -13.42 9.55
C ARG A 717 29.08 -14.53 9.64
N GLU A 718 28.95 -15.10 10.83
CA GLU A 718 27.82 -15.97 11.16
C GLU A 718 26.62 -15.09 11.52
N LEU A 719 25.49 -15.31 10.84
CA LEU A 719 24.21 -14.67 11.11
C LEU A 719 23.30 -15.68 11.80
N SER A 720 22.47 -15.22 12.72
CA SER A 720 21.49 -16.05 13.44
C SER A 720 20.11 -15.42 13.35
N PHE A 721 19.14 -16.23 12.98
CA PHE A 721 17.73 -15.88 12.81
C PHE A 721 16.90 -16.56 13.89
N ARG A 722 15.89 -15.85 14.39
CA ARG A 722 14.93 -16.40 15.34
C ARG A 722 13.84 -17.12 14.56
N LEU A 723 13.59 -18.38 14.90
CA LEU A 723 12.64 -19.24 14.19
C LEU A 723 11.73 -20.04 15.14
N PRO A 724 10.89 -19.38 15.96
CA PRO A 724 9.89 -20.06 16.78
C PRO A 724 8.87 -20.82 15.93
N ALA A 725 8.18 -21.77 16.55
CA ALA A 725 7.19 -22.63 15.88
C ALA A 725 6.08 -21.84 15.17
N GLU A 726 5.77 -20.62 15.63
CA GLU A 726 4.79 -19.71 15.00
C GLU A 726 5.11 -19.36 13.54
N HIS A 727 6.37 -19.39 13.10
CA HIS A 727 6.71 -19.16 11.68
C HIS A 727 6.24 -20.29 10.76
N PHE A 728 6.04 -21.50 11.30
CA PHE A 728 5.49 -22.64 10.56
C PHE A 728 3.96 -22.68 10.61
N ALA A 729 3.32 -21.77 11.35
CA ALA A 729 1.89 -21.81 11.54
C ALA A 729 1.14 -21.37 10.27
N HIS A 730 -0.02 -21.96 10.04
CA HIS A 730 -1.01 -21.51 9.08
C HIS A 730 -2.35 -21.40 9.79
N TRP A 731 -3.29 -20.66 9.22
CA TRP A 731 -4.64 -20.55 9.73
C TRP A 731 -5.48 -21.76 9.30
N ASP A 732 -5.83 -22.60 10.26
CA ASP A 732 -6.74 -23.73 10.05
C ASP A 732 -8.19 -23.24 10.16
N VAL A 733 -8.86 -23.15 9.01
CA VAL A 733 -10.26 -22.73 8.91
C VAL A 733 -11.23 -23.69 9.62
N ALA A 734 -10.88 -24.98 9.80
CA ALA A 734 -11.73 -25.92 10.53
C ALA A 734 -11.73 -25.66 12.05
N GLY A 735 -10.61 -25.16 12.57
CA GLY A 735 -10.42 -24.84 13.98
C GLY A 735 -10.61 -23.36 14.32
N SER A 736 -10.62 -22.48 13.30
CA SER A 736 -10.56 -21.02 13.44
C SER A 736 -9.38 -20.57 14.31
N ALA A 737 -8.21 -21.16 14.08
CA ALA A 737 -7.00 -20.91 14.86
C ALA A 737 -5.73 -21.13 14.03
N PHE A 738 -4.63 -20.49 14.43
CA PHE A 738 -3.31 -20.82 13.90
C PHE A 738 -2.86 -22.20 14.42
N THR A 739 -2.46 -23.08 13.52
CA THR A 739 -1.91 -24.40 13.84
C THR A 739 -0.60 -24.63 13.09
N VAL A 740 0.24 -25.49 13.66
CA VAL A 740 1.46 -25.97 13.01
C VAL A 740 1.24 -27.43 12.67
N ASP A 741 1.22 -27.76 11.39
CA ASP A 741 1.07 -29.15 10.96
C ASP A 741 2.39 -29.91 11.12
N PRO A 742 2.39 -31.13 11.69
CA PRO A 742 3.59 -31.95 11.72
C PRO A 742 3.94 -32.40 10.29
N GLY A 743 5.24 -32.54 10.01
CA GLY A 743 5.71 -32.99 8.70
C GLY A 743 7.08 -32.44 8.34
N ASP A 744 7.43 -32.63 7.07
CA ASP A 744 8.71 -32.20 6.52
C ASP A 744 8.59 -30.79 5.92
N TYR A 745 9.51 -29.94 6.36
CA TYR A 745 9.69 -28.57 5.91
C TYR A 745 11.12 -28.39 5.41
N GLU A 746 11.33 -27.34 4.64
CA GLU A 746 12.64 -26.86 4.26
C GLU A 746 12.83 -25.44 4.75
N LEU A 747 14.03 -25.19 5.27
CA LEU A 747 14.57 -23.86 5.48
C LEU A 747 15.45 -23.51 4.30
N LEU A 748 15.18 -22.39 3.67
CA LEU A 748 15.90 -21.93 2.48
C LEU A 748 16.53 -20.59 2.80
N VAL A 749 17.82 -20.45 2.56
CA VAL A 749 18.52 -19.16 2.65
C VAL A 749 18.95 -18.74 1.27
N GLY A 750 18.57 -17.52 0.89
CA GLY A 750 18.80 -16.99 -0.46
C GLY A 750 19.11 -15.50 -0.46
N ARG A 751 19.50 -15.03 -1.65
CA ARG A 751 19.68 -13.61 -1.98
C ARG A 751 18.36 -12.95 -2.37
N SER A 752 17.41 -13.75 -2.86
CA SER A 752 16.06 -13.36 -3.25
C SER A 752 15.16 -14.60 -3.23
N ALA A 753 13.85 -14.43 -3.42
CA ALA A 753 12.92 -15.54 -3.58
C ALA A 753 13.21 -16.40 -4.84
N GLY A 754 13.97 -15.88 -5.81
CA GLY A 754 14.37 -16.62 -7.02
C GLY A 754 15.82 -17.11 -7.03
N ASP A 755 16.64 -16.74 -6.04
CA ASP A 755 18.05 -17.15 -5.91
C ASP A 755 18.32 -17.73 -4.51
N ILE A 756 18.01 -19.03 -4.36
CA ILE A 756 18.24 -19.79 -3.13
C ILE A 756 19.66 -20.37 -3.14
N ALA A 757 20.46 -20.01 -2.13
CA ALA A 757 21.85 -20.43 -2.01
C ALA A 757 22.01 -21.75 -1.23
N LEU A 758 21.25 -21.93 -0.14
CA LEU A 758 21.32 -23.12 0.72
C LEU A 758 19.92 -23.57 1.15
N THR A 759 19.76 -24.88 1.31
CA THR A 759 18.54 -25.50 1.85
C THR A 759 18.91 -26.48 2.96
N ALA A 760 18.11 -26.52 4.02
CA ALA A 760 18.22 -27.51 5.08
C ALA A 760 16.85 -28.11 5.42
N PRO A 761 16.71 -29.44 5.50
CA PRO A 761 15.46 -30.07 5.90
C PRO A 761 15.20 -29.88 7.40
N VAL A 762 13.95 -29.69 7.78
CA VAL A 762 13.49 -29.65 9.17
C VAL A 762 12.21 -30.47 9.29
N ALA A 763 12.17 -31.37 10.26
CA ALA A 763 10.96 -32.09 10.60
C ALA A 763 10.30 -31.41 11.80
N VAL A 764 9.03 -31.02 11.63
CA VAL A 764 8.21 -30.49 12.72
C VAL A 764 7.38 -31.64 13.28
N GLY A 765 7.55 -31.92 14.57
CA GLY A 765 6.75 -32.90 15.31
C GLY A 765 5.47 -32.27 15.86
N GLY A 766 4.49 -33.10 16.19
CA GLY A 766 3.22 -32.66 16.74
C GLY A 766 2.10 -33.67 16.48
N PRO A 767 0.92 -33.50 17.09
CA PRO A 767 -0.23 -34.32 16.75
C PRO A 767 -0.66 -34.03 15.30
N VAL A 768 -0.94 -35.08 14.54
CA VAL A 768 -1.58 -34.92 13.22
C VAL A 768 -3.00 -34.38 13.46
N PRO A 769 -3.42 -33.31 12.76
CA PRO A 769 -4.78 -32.80 12.87
C PRO A 769 -5.81 -33.90 12.60
N GLY A 770 -6.82 -33.98 13.47
CA GLY A 770 -7.96 -34.86 13.24
C GLY A 770 -8.86 -34.33 12.11
N PRO A 771 -9.81 -35.16 11.63
CA PRO A 771 -10.87 -34.71 10.73
C PRO A 771 -11.65 -33.51 11.28
N ARG A 772 -12.19 -32.68 10.38
CA ARG A 772 -13.07 -31.55 10.70
C ARG A 772 -14.39 -32.10 11.27
N ILE A 773 -14.68 -31.77 12.52
CA ILE A 773 -15.94 -32.18 13.18
C ILE A 773 -17.07 -31.27 12.68
N VAL A 774 -18.04 -31.84 11.96
CA VAL A 774 -19.21 -31.11 11.41
C VAL A 774 -20.56 -31.62 11.94
N VAL A 775 -20.59 -32.82 12.54
CA VAL A 775 -21.76 -33.35 13.24
C VAL A 775 -21.85 -32.72 14.63
N ASP A 776 -23.06 -32.27 14.98
CA ASP A 776 -23.37 -31.58 16.22
C ASP A 776 -22.60 -30.28 16.48
N ARG A 777 -21.98 -29.74 15.43
CA ARG A 777 -21.25 -28.46 15.44
C ARG A 777 -21.68 -27.60 14.26
N THR A 778 -21.96 -26.32 14.54
CA THR A 778 -22.21 -25.34 13.48
C THR A 778 -20.92 -25.03 12.74
N THR A 779 -20.95 -25.14 11.42
CA THR A 779 -19.85 -24.80 10.50
C THR A 779 -20.23 -23.52 9.77
N SER A 780 -19.39 -22.48 9.86
CA SER A 780 -19.61 -21.26 9.09
C SER A 780 -19.36 -21.54 7.61
N ALA A 781 -20.16 -20.92 6.75
CA ALA A 781 -20.01 -21.07 5.30
C ALA A 781 -18.68 -20.53 4.79
N VAL A 782 -18.11 -19.51 5.45
CA VAL A 782 -16.84 -18.90 5.04
C VAL A 782 -15.59 -19.68 5.49
N ASP A 783 -15.75 -20.70 6.34
CA ASP A 783 -14.67 -21.57 6.81
C ASP A 783 -14.34 -22.70 5.80
N PHE A 784 -14.55 -22.44 4.50
CA PHE A 784 -14.20 -23.38 3.43
C PHE A 784 -12.69 -23.47 3.23
N ASP A 785 -12.22 -24.61 2.74
CA ASP A 785 -10.82 -24.82 2.35
C ASP A 785 -10.54 -24.33 0.93
N ASP A 786 -11.54 -24.48 0.04
CA ASP A 786 -11.51 -24.07 -1.37
C ASP A 786 -12.93 -23.80 -1.88
N TYR A 787 -13.06 -23.13 -3.02
CA TYR A 787 -14.34 -22.67 -3.56
C TYR A 787 -14.33 -22.43 -5.07
N THR A 788 -15.51 -22.26 -5.68
CA THR A 788 -15.67 -21.68 -7.02
C THR A 788 -16.90 -20.78 -7.09
N GLY A 789 -16.79 -19.67 -7.83
CA GLY A 789 -17.94 -18.81 -8.18
C GLY A 789 -18.64 -18.16 -6.98
N ILE A 790 -17.91 -17.78 -5.94
CA ILE A 790 -18.48 -17.18 -4.73
C ILE A 790 -18.32 -15.66 -4.72
N THR A 791 -19.13 -15.01 -3.91
CA THR A 791 -18.91 -13.68 -3.35
C THR A 791 -19.03 -13.80 -1.82
N LEU A 792 -18.05 -13.26 -1.10
CA LEU A 792 -18.13 -13.11 0.35
C LEU A 792 -18.92 -11.85 0.66
N VAL A 793 -19.97 -12.00 1.48
CA VAL A 793 -20.90 -10.93 1.84
C VAL A 793 -21.11 -10.91 3.34
N ASP A 794 -21.70 -9.84 3.83
CA ASP A 794 -22.04 -9.71 5.23
C ASP A 794 -23.28 -10.54 5.59
N ALA A 795 -23.25 -11.15 6.78
CA ALA A 795 -24.41 -11.86 7.30
C ALA A 795 -25.43 -10.88 7.93
N SER A 796 -24.94 -9.80 8.52
CA SER A 796 -25.74 -8.71 9.06
C SER A 796 -24.96 -7.41 8.97
N ARG A 797 -25.62 -6.26 9.15
CA ARG A 797 -24.98 -4.94 9.12
C ARG A 797 -23.90 -4.70 10.18
N THR A 798 -23.80 -5.58 11.18
CA THR A 798 -22.92 -5.38 12.34
C THR A 798 -21.89 -6.49 12.52
N THR A 799 -22.21 -7.73 12.14
CA THR A 799 -21.35 -8.89 12.42
C THR A 799 -21.61 -10.05 11.48
N GLY A 800 -20.58 -10.87 11.29
CA GLY A 800 -20.68 -12.18 10.64
C GLY A 800 -20.60 -12.08 9.13
N ASP A 801 -20.10 -13.15 8.52
CA ASP A 801 -19.92 -13.26 7.08
C ASP A 801 -20.81 -14.40 6.55
N ALA A 802 -21.19 -14.29 5.30
CA ALA A 802 -21.94 -15.29 4.56
C ALA A 802 -21.36 -15.43 3.15
N VAL A 803 -21.81 -16.48 2.45
CA VAL A 803 -21.41 -16.76 1.08
C VAL A 803 -22.62 -16.64 0.16
N ALA A 804 -22.45 -15.96 -0.97
CA ALA A 804 -23.39 -15.92 -2.07
C ALA A 804 -22.75 -16.46 -3.36
N PRO A 805 -23.53 -17.00 -4.31
CA PRO A 805 -23.07 -17.17 -5.68
C PRO A 805 -22.70 -15.82 -6.33
N CYS A 806 -21.55 -15.78 -7.02
CA CYS A 806 -21.18 -14.63 -7.87
C CYS A 806 -22.13 -14.53 -9.08
N ASP A 807 -22.53 -15.69 -9.61
CA ASP A 807 -23.50 -15.83 -10.70
C ASP A 807 -24.66 -16.77 -10.26
N GLN A 808 -25.02 -17.75 -11.07
CA GLN A 808 -26.11 -18.69 -10.77
C GLN A 808 -25.72 -19.84 -9.83
N SER A 809 -24.42 -20.05 -9.59
CA SER A 809 -23.93 -21.15 -8.77
C SER A 809 -22.61 -20.84 -8.08
N ALA A 810 -22.48 -21.25 -6.83
CA ALA A 810 -21.24 -21.29 -6.06
C ALA A 810 -20.98 -22.71 -5.54
N THR A 811 -19.72 -23.07 -5.36
CA THR A 811 -19.33 -24.32 -4.68
C THR A 811 -18.34 -24.01 -3.57
N LEU A 812 -18.56 -24.61 -2.39
CA LEU A 812 -17.66 -24.58 -1.24
C LEU A 812 -17.14 -26.00 -1.00
N ILE A 813 -15.87 -26.12 -0.66
CA ILE A 813 -15.22 -27.39 -0.36
C ILE A 813 -14.69 -27.32 1.08
N PHE A 814 -15.14 -28.27 1.90
CA PHE A 814 -14.70 -28.48 3.27
C PHE A 814 -13.97 -29.83 3.32
N ARG A 815 -12.65 -29.80 3.47
CA ARG A 815 -11.81 -30.99 3.41
C ARG A 815 -11.91 -31.81 4.69
N SER A 816 -11.85 -33.12 4.55
CA SER A 816 -11.77 -34.08 5.66
C SER A 816 -12.87 -33.88 6.73
N ALA A 817 -14.11 -33.66 6.33
CA ALA A 817 -15.26 -33.54 7.22
C ALA A 817 -15.71 -34.91 7.75
N ASP A 818 -15.80 -35.06 9.07
CA ASP A 818 -16.34 -36.24 9.74
C ASP A 818 -17.86 -36.16 9.80
N LEU A 819 -18.51 -37.00 8.98
CA LEU A 819 -19.96 -37.11 8.86
C LEU A 819 -20.52 -38.34 9.59
N SER A 820 -19.72 -38.98 10.46
CA SER A 820 -20.13 -40.20 11.16
C SER A 820 -21.38 -39.99 12.01
N GLY A 821 -22.41 -40.81 11.78
CA GLY A 821 -23.70 -40.69 12.44
C GLY A 821 -24.60 -39.54 11.96
N ALA A 822 -24.27 -38.84 10.87
CA ALA A 822 -25.13 -37.75 10.37
C ALA A 822 -26.43 -38.30 9.76
N VAL A 823 -27.57 -37.87 10.30
CA VAL A 823 -28.93 -38.26 9.84
C VAL A 823 -29.75 -37.09 9.31
N ARG A 824 -29.31 -35.85 9.57
CA ARG A 824 -29.98 -34.63 9.12
C ARG A 824 -28.98 -33.50 8.89
N VAL A 825 -29.36 -32.54 8.05
CA VAL A 825 -28.64 -31.26 7.88
C VAL A 825 -29.61 -30.10 8.09
N GLU A 826 -29.13 -29.07 8.76
CA GLU A 826 -29.78 -27.78 8.93
C GLU A 826 -28.87 -26.70 8.33
N ALA A 827 -29.42 -25.75 7.57
CA ALA A 827 -28.67 -24.65 6.96
C ALA A 827 -29.36 -23.31 7.20
N GLU A 828 -28.59 -22.31 7.61
CA GLU A 828 -29.04 -20.93 7.80
C GLU A 828 -28.86 -20.14 6.49
N VAL A 829 -29.98 -19.76 5.90
CA VAL A 829 -30.05 -19.21 4.54
C VAL A 829 -30.89 -17.94 4.47
N ALA A 830 -30.56 -17.08 3.53
CA ALA A 830 -31.39 -15.95 3.12
C ALA A 830 -31.46 -15.93 1.58
N GLY A 831 -32.53 -15.38 1.00
CA GLY A 831 -32.69 -15.38 -0.45
C GLY A 831 -33.62 -14.28 -0.94
N VAL A 832 -33.16 -13.51 -1.93
CA VAL A 832 -34.00 -12.56 -2.66
C VAL A 832 -34.70 -13.21 -3.86
N GLY A 833 -34.21 -14.38 -4.28
CA GLY A 833 -34.81 -15.24 -5.30
C GLY A 833 -34.96 -16.69 -4.82
N SER A 834 -35.57 -17.52 -5.65
CA SER A 834 -35.65 -18.97 -5.38
C SER A 834 -34.30 -19.63 -5.65
N GLY A 835 -33.87 -20.51 -4.76
CA GLY A 835 -32.62 -21.25 -4.92
C GLY A 835 -32.66 -22.62 -4.27
N ARG A 836 -31.52 -23.31 -4.28
CA ARG A 836 -31.34 -24.57 -3.54
C ARG A 836 -29.89 -24.75 -3.07
N LEU A 837 -29.72 -25.58 -2.06
CA LEU A 837 -28.43 -26.06 -1.59
C LEU A 837 -28.28 -27.55 -1.91
N GLU A 838 -27.10 -27.97 -2.34
CA GLU A 838 -26.73 -29.38 -2.48
C GLU A 838 -25.56 -29.69 -1.53
N PHE A 839 -25.68 -30.72 -0.71
CA PHE A 839 -24.62 -31.24 0.14
C PHE A 839 -24.13 -32.57 -0.43
N LEU A 840 -22.85 -32.68 -0.77
CA LEU A 840 -22.24 -33.90 -1.32
C LEU A 840 -21.04 -34.35 -0.48
N ALA A 841 -20.92 -35.65 -0.24
CA ALA A 841 -19.69 -36.27 0.27
C ALA A 841 -18.94 -36.93 -0.89
N GLY A 842 -17.80 -36.37 -1.27
CA GLY A 842 -17.19 -36.64 -2.58
C GLY A 842 -18.20 -36.34 -3.70
N ASP A 843 -18.47 -37.32 -4.57
CA ASP A 843 -19.46 -37.19 -5.65
C ASP A 843 -20.88 -37.61 -5.26
N ARG A 844 -21.10 -38.07 -4.02
CA ARG A 844 -22.40 -38.59 -3.57
C ARG A 844 -23.25 -37.47 -2.97
N LEU A 845 -24.38 -37.17 -3.61
CA LEU A 845 -25.41 -36.28 -3.05
C LEU A 845 -25.99 -36.86 -1.76
N LEU A 846 -25.91 -36.09 -0.68
CA LEU A 846 -26.46 -36.43 0.64
C LEU A 846 -27.84 -35.83 0.85
N ALA A 847 -27.99 -34.54 0.51
CA ALA A 847 -29.23 -33.78 0.67
C ALA A 847 -29.30 -32.66 -0.37
N GLU A 848 -30.52 -32.36 -0.81
CA GLU A 848 -30.86 -31.17 -1.59
C GLU A 848 -31.94 -30.40 -0.84
N LEU A 849 -31.68 -29.13 -0.51
CA LEU A 849 -32.58 -28.29 0.27
C LEU A 849 -33.09 -27.13 -0.58
N PRO A 850 -34.41 -27.01 -0.83
CA PRO A 850 -34.96 -25.82 -1.46
C PRO A 850 -34.84 -24.61 -0.52
N VAL A 851 -34.38 -23.48 -1.04
CA VAL A 851 -34.26 -22.24 -0.28
C VAL A 851 -35.44 -21.32 -0.64
N PRO A 852 -36.28 -20.93 0.34
CA PRO A 852 -37.41 -20.04 0.10
C PRO A 852 -36.95 -18.61 -0.14
N VAL A 853 -37.79 -17.82 -0.82
CA VAL A 853 -37.60 -16.37 -0.91
C VAL A 853 -37.90 -15.75 0.45
N THR A 854 -36.90 -15.16 1.09
CA THR A 854 -37.03 -14.51 2.41
C THR A 854 -37.25 -13.00 2.29
N GLY A 855 -37.07 -12.43 1.09
CA GLY A 855 -37.40 -11.04 0.75
C GLY A 855 -36.25 -10.06 0.95
N SER A 856 -35.18 -10.44 1.65
CA SER A 856 -33.93 -9.67 1.71
C SER A 856 -32.73 -10.57 2.03
N GLY A 857 -31.52 -10.11 1.74
CA GLY A 857 -30.28 -10.80 2.10
C GLY A 857 -30.00 -10.87 3.62
N TYR A 858 -30.78 -10.16 4.44
CA TYR A 858 -30.66 -10.14 5.91
C TYR A 858 -31.82 -10.86 6.62
N ALA A 859 -32.81 -11.35 5.87
CA ALA A 859 -33.93 -12.11 6.41
C ALA A 859 -33.56 -13.60 6.42
N TRP A 860 -32.92 -14.04 7.51
CA TRP A 860 -32.44 -15.41 7.67
C TRP A 860 -33.56 -16.37 8.09
N THR A 861 -33.55 -17.58 7.53
CA THR A 861 -34.37 -18.71 7.94
C THR A 861 -33.53 -19.98 7.95
N THR A 862 -33.97 -20.99 8.69
CA THR A 862 -33.38 -22.33 8.65
C THR A 862 -34.14 -23.20 7.65
N VAL A 863 -33.41 -23.94 6.82
CA VAL A 863 -33.92 -25.04 6.01
C VAL A 863 -33.28 -26.34 6.48
N GLU A 864 -34.02 -27.44 6.42
CA GLU A 864 -33.57 -28.74 6.92
C GLU A 864 -33.93 -29.87 5.97
N GLY A 865 -33.17 -30.97 6.04
CA GLY A 865 -33.45 -32.19 5.29
C GLY A 865 -32.79 -33.42 5.90
N ASP A 866 -33.48 -34.56 5.77
CA ASP A 866 -32.97 -35.85 6.19
C ASP A 866 -31.88 -36.36 5.23
N LEU A 867 -30.88 -37.05 5.77
CA LEU A 867 -29.82 -37.69 5.00
C LEU A 867 -29.26 -38.91 5.73
N SER A 868 -28.30 -39.60 5.12
CA SER A 868 -27.48 -40.59 5.81
C SER A 868 -26.05 -40.51 5.30
N ALA A 869 -25.14 -40.16 6.21
CA ALA A 869 -23.71 -40.14 5.94
C ALA A 869 -22.93 -40.79 7.08
N GLU A 870 -21.78 -41.36 6.72
CA GLU A 870 -20.89 -42.06 7.64
C GLU A 870 -19.44 -41.86 7.19
N GLY A 871 -18.51 -41.76 8.14
CA GLY A 871 -17.08 -41.62 7.88
C GLY A 871 -16.62 -40.23 7.47
N VAL A 872 -15.34 -40.13 7.10
CA VAL A 872 -14.66 -38.87 6.76
C VAL A 872 -14.59 -38.69 5.26
N HIS A 873 -15.07 -37.55 4.76
CA HIS A 873 -15.11 -37.21 3.33
C HIS A 873 -14.80 -35.73 3.11
N ASP A 874 -14.41 -35.37 1.90
CA ASP A 874 -14.51 -33.98 1.48
C ASP A 874 -15.99 -33.65 1.26
N LEU A 875 -16.48 -32.65 1.98
CA LEU A 875 -17.84 -32.16 1.89
C LEU A 875 -17.89 -31.00 0.90
N ARG A 876 -18.70 -31.16 -0.15
CA ARG A 876 -19.00 -30.12 -1.13
C ARG A 876 -20.38 -29.53 -0.86
N VAL A 877 -20.47 -28.22 -0.73
CA VAL A 877 -21.74 -27.48 -0.60
C VAL A 877 -21.92 -26.61 -1.83
N THR A 878 -22.93 -26.89 -2.65
CA THR A 878 -23.23 -26.12 -3.86
C THR A 878 -24.46 -25.25 -3.61
N LEU A 879 -24.32 -23.94 -3.83
CA LEU A 879 -25.40 -22.95 -3.75
C LEU A 879 -25.89 -22.66 -5.17
N HIS A 880 -27.20 -22.61 -5.38
CA HIS A 880 -27.82 -22.25 -6.66
C HIS A 880 -28.85 -21.13 -6.52
N GLY A 881 -28.82 -20.17 -7.44
CA GLY A 881 -29.72 -19.01 -7.46
C GLY A 881 -29.31 -17.90 -6.49
N ASP A 882 -30.17 -16.89 -6.35
CA ASP A 882 -29.87 -15.67 -5.58
C ASP A 882 -30.09 -15.87 -4.06
N ILE A 883 -29.23 -16.70 -3.48
CA ILE A 883 -29.26 -17.10 -2.07
C ILE A 883 -27.95 -16.79 -1.35
N ARG A 884 -28.00 -16.64 -0.04
CA ARG A 884 -26.87 -16.53 0.88
C ARG A 884 -26.89 -17.71 1.85
N LEU A 885 -25.72 -18.21 2.21
CA LEU A 885 -25.50 -19.22 3.25
C LEU A 885 -24.60 -18.63 4.33
N ALA A 886 -25.09 -18.57 5.58
CA ALA A 886 -24.27 -18.12 6.72
C ALA A 886 -23.55 -19.30 7.38
N ALA A 887 -24.28 -20.39 7.63
CA ALA A 887 -23.77 -21.56 8.31
C ALA A 887 -24.62 -22.81 8.04
N PHE A 888 -24.08 -23.98 8.37
CA PHE A 888 -24.83 -25.24 8.39
C PHE A 888 -24.37 -26.14 9.54
N ARG A 889 -25.18 -27.15 9.88
CA ARG A 889 -24.90 -28.14 10.92
C ARG A 889 -25.48 -29.49 10.52
N PHE A 890 -24.70 -30.56 10.71
CA PHE A 890 -25.23 -31.93 10.65
C PHE A 890 -25.68 -32.37 12.04
N GLY A 891 -26.80 -33.10 12.12
CA GLY A 891 -27.32 -33.68 13.36
C GLY A 891 -27.20 -35.20 13.36
N SER A 892 -26.97 -35.76 14.55
CA SER A 892 -26.99 -37.20 14.81
C SER A 892 -28.36 -37.77 15.16
#